data_AF-A0A7Y3K753-F1
#
_entry.id   AF-A0A7Y3K753-F1
#
_cell.length_a   1.000
_cell.length_b   1.000
_cell.length_c   1.000
_cell.angle_alpha   90.00
_cell.angle_beta   90.00
_cell.angle_gamma   90.00
#
_symmetry.space_group_name_H-M   'P 1'
#
loop_
_entity.id
_entity.type
_entity.pdbx_description
1 polymer ?
#
loop_
_entity_poly.entity_id
_entity_poly.type
_entity_poly.pdbx_seq_one_letter_code
_entity_poly.pdbx_strand_id
1 'polypeptide(L)'
;IRVLFVGGDWKSMLPNYHYMKDGKPAVRPLRGFYVRERVEKLAPGKFHFTLWTSYEYLQYGDRQSLREFDVVVMEDVMGTSVVSRLVEGMRAFVADGGGVMFGDGYKAMTYDRLELSFNEIMPIDVVPFRPFGPTSSQPLVAGRIYPTIVAPADPVVKGIDFRHVPPMNHAHYGKVKAKATVLATMQDGKPLWVSMEYLKGRTLWTGGLFSNDEFSEEFAQSPQFGQLYVNALSWLAKNSRYPHPELAVKTAVGTLRVDFRRPGAEITARLFSVNGQESTVSMPVFPDDYASERLFTVRGGEMAGEALALFQALNPDGAFDRTAAAAPPEFVKLVRPGMAYQYVDHGNSVVSFKATDFDFKGLDATLADIFQHLHGVPILLGWCPWTTARGPSAKQYAHYFAAALAHVNAETPQPLAPAHAAATVRYFEPTIVEPEGRTVAWFNRLGQFFNTVASELKPHFSEVLFGMHGWSSYPYCFHPVNTCGDNLDWLSMQPYGHTGEAIFNLWETVLAHARQKRSGRLKMIVTEWDFWLYGHPAFDSIMQMWRSAVAHADTCLGVLHYRWTEFEQGGYVFGLIGRGSGPYGQLPPQWPRPGLNRPITYRYNAFWLMRHCRGVAYPTVLDVPALATSPSTRAYAIATCAGGKLNIVIYYGYSYHDVTRRAAYEQIRIHVRAVLPPQVRGRQLTIARADAVKTTETDGGHIDGDVLDMDITIPNMSGVSLGVGGA
;
A
#
# COMPACT_ATOMS: atom_id res chain seq x y z
N ILE A 1 0.63 25.76 20.92
CA ILE A 1 0.43 24.30 21.05
C ILE A 1 0.77 23.65 19.72
N ARG A 2 1.72 22.72 19.68
CA ARG A 2 2.07 21.99 18.45
C ARG A 2 1.21 20.74 18.32
N VAL A 3 0.52 20.60 17.21
CA VAL A 3 -0.46 19.55 16.96
C VAL A 3 0.01 18.74 15.76
N LEU A 4 0.23 17.43 15.96
CA LEU A 4 0.31 16.49 14.84
C LEU A 4 -1.10 16.00 14.54
N PHE A 5 -1.57 16.20 13.31
CA PHE A 5 -2.84 15.64 12.84
C PHE A 5 -2.56 14.57 11.79
N VAL A 6 -2.95 13.33 12.09
CA VAL A 6 -2.82 12.16 11.23
C VAL A 6 -4.20 11.79 10.68
N GLY A 7 -4.36 11.83 9.35
CA GLY A 7 -5.62 11.50 8.68
C GLY A 7 -5.54 10.25 7.81
N GLY A 8 -6.68 9.58 7.63
CA GLY A 8 -6.83 8.47 6.67
C GLY A 8 -6.59 8.85 5.21
N ASP A 9 -5.88 7.98 4.46
CA ASP A 9 -5.31 8.25 3.11
C ASP A 9 -6.31 8.19 1.93
N TRP A 10 -7.51 7.65 2.15
CA TRP A 10 -8.47 7.32 1.08
C TRP A 10 -9.38 8.45 0.58
N LYS A 11 -9.46 9.56 1.31
CA LYS A 11 -10.30 10.74 0.96
C LYS A 11 -9.54 12.05 1.12
N SER A 12 -8.27 11.94 1.45
CA SER A 12 -7.42 13.04 1.86
C SER A 12 -6.86 13.79 0.65
N MET A 13 -6.79 13.23 -0.56
CA MET A 13 -6.02 13.87 -1.62
C MET A 13 -6.90 14.24 -2.84
N LEU A 14 -7.18 15.55 -2.98
CA LEU A 14 -7.61 16.26 -4.20
C LEU A 14 -9.03 15.93 -4.76
N PRO A 15 -9.58 16.72 -5.72
CA PRO A 15 -11.02 16.71 -5.98
C PRO A 15 -11.44 15.38 -6.59
N ASN A 16 -12.02 14.53 -5.75
CA ASN A 16 -12.71 13.34 -6.20
C ASN A 16 -13.81 13.74 -7.18
N TYR A 17 -13.57 13.49 -8.47
CA TYR A 17 -14.50 13.75 -9.58
C TYR A 17 -15.82 12.98 -9.43
N HIS A 18 -15.84 11.94 -8.58
CA HIS A 18 -17.07 11.21 -8.22
C HIS A 18 -18.00 12.00 -7.29
N TYR A 19 -17.53 13.09 -6.68
CA TYR A 19 -18.35 14.03 -5.92
C TYR A 19 -18.48 15.35 -6.68
N MET A 20 -18.89 15.27 -7.94
CA MET A 20 -19.38 16.44 -8.67
C MET A 20 -20.79 16.76 -8.14
N LYS A 21 -20.89 17.84 -7.37
CA LYS A 21 -22.19 18.47 -7.11
C LYS A 21 -22.32 19.63 -8.10
N ASP A 22 -23.35 19.60 -8.94
CA ASP A 22 -23.67 20.64 -9.91
C ASP A 22 -22.55 20.94 -10.94
N GLY A 23 -21.83 19.90 -11.39
CA GLY A 23 -20.79 20.05 -12.42
C GLY A 23 -19.51 20.72 -11.94
N LYS A 24 -19.35 20.91 -10.63
CA LYS A 24 -18.13 21.44 -10.01
C LYS A 24 -17.47 20.37 -9.14
N PRO A 25 -16.14 20.23 -9.20
CA PRO A 25 -15.43 19.36 -8.28
C PRO A 25 -15.70 19.83 -6.85
N ALA A 26 -16.28 18.98 -6.00
CA ALA A 26 -16.29 19.24 -4.57
C ALA A 26 -14.86 19.09 -4.06
N VAL A 27 -14.11 20.19 -4.04
CA VAL A 27 -12.79 20.24 -3.41
C VAL A 27 -13.02 20.07 -1.91
N ARG A 28 -12.90 18.85 -1.42
CA ARG A 28 -12.84 18.58 0.02
C ARG A 28 -11.38 18.75 0.43
N PRO A 29 -11.03 19.75 1.26
CA PRO A 29 -9.67 19.85 1.78
C PRO A 29 -9.32 18.59 2.60
N LEU A 30 -8.03 18.25 2.72
CA LEU A 30 -7.55 17.26 3.69
C LEU A 30 -8.23 17.49 5.06
N ARG A 31 -8.67 16.43 5.74
CA ARG A 31 -9.35 16.51 7.05
C ARG A 31 -8.61 17.44 8.02
N GLY A 32 -7.29 17.28 8.11
CA GLY A 32 -6.44 18.13 8.94
C GLY A 32 -6.41 19.61 8.51
N PHE A 33 -6.45 19.91 7.19
CA PHE A 33 -6.57 21.29 6.72
C PHE A 33 -7.93 21.89 7.08
N TYR A 34 -9.01 21.11 6.95
CA TYR A 34 -10.36 21.53 7.29
C TYR A 34 -10.50 21.86 8.79
N VAL A 35 -9.97 20.99 9.66
CA VAL A 35 -9.92 21.21 11.12
C VAL A 35 -9.07 22.43 11.45
N ARG A 36 -7.87 22.53 10.86
CA ARG A 36 -6.95 23.66 11.06
C ARG A 36 -7.62 25.00 10.75
N GLU A 37 -8.30 25.11 9.60
CA GLU A 37 -8.95 26.36 9.19
C GLU A 37 -9.99 26.83 10.23
N ARG A 38 -10.82 25.91 10.73
CA ARG A 38 -11.87 26.23 11.72
C ARG A 38 -11.30 26.57 13.08
N VAL A 39 -10.26 25.85 13.50
CA VAL A 39 -9.55 26.11 14.75
C VAL A 39 -8.84 27.45 14.68
N GLU A 40 -8.14 27.75 13.59
CA GLU A 40 -7.42 29.01 13.39
C GLU A 40 -8.37 30.22 13.36
N LYS A 41 -9.56 30.06 12.78
CA LYS A 41 -10.59 31.11 12.80
C LYS A 41 -11.07 31.46 14.22
N LEU A 42 -11.14 30.48 15.11
CA LEU A 42 -11.65 30.66 16.48
C LEU A 42 -10.56 30.99 17.50
N ALA A 43 -9.34 30.51 17.27
CA ALA A 43 -8.20 30.72 18.14
C ALA A 43 -6.91 31.00 17.33
N PRO A 44 -6.82 32.17 16.65
CA PRO A 44 -5.71 32.48 15.77
C PRO A 44 -4.35 32.37 16.45
N GLY A 45 -3.39 31.71 15.79
CA GLY A 45 -2.01 31.54 16.26
C GLY A 45 -1.84 30.66 17.50
N LYS A 46 -2.91 30.09 18.07
CA LYS A 46 -2.83 29.26 19.28
C LYS A 46 -2.27 27.86 18.98
N PHE A 47 -2.55 27.33 17.80
CA PHE A 47 -2.23 25.96 17.40
C PHE A 47 -1.37 25.93 16.13
N HIS A 48 -0.26 25.19 16.17
CA HIS A 48 0.62 24.97 15.03
C HIS A 48 0.44 23.53 14.55
N PHE A 49 -0.27 23.36 13.43
CA PHE A 49 -0.58 22.04 12.88
C PHE A 49 0.52 21.55 11.94
N THR A 50 1.00 20.34 12.19
CA THR A 50 1.72 19.48 11.24
C THR A 50 0.75 18.40 10.79
N LEU A 51 0.63 18.20 9.48
CA LEU A 51 -0.29 17.22 8.92
C LEU A 51 0.50 16.04 8.35
N TRP A 52 0.17 14.83 8.79
CA TRP A 52 0.71 13.59 8.23
C TRP A 52 -0.44 12.75 7.65
N THR A 53 -0.13 12.08 6.55
CA THR A 53 -0.88 10.92 6.05
C THR A 53 -0.75 9.76 7.03
N SER A 54 -1.63 8.76 6.89
CA SER A 54 -1.50 7.50 7.63
C SER A 54 -0.17 6.82 7.29
N TYR A 55 0.23 6.84 6.02
CA TYR A 55 1.56 6.39 5.59
C TYR A 55 2.71 7.03 6.38
N GLU A 56 2.79 8.36 6.40
CA GLU A 56 3.88 9.08 7.07
C GLU A 56 3.96 8.72 8.56
N TYR A 57 2.80 8.65 9.22
CA TYR A 57 2.74 8.21 10.61
C TYR A 57 3.21 6.77 10.77
N LEU A 58 2.73 5.84 9.95
CA LEU A 58 3.13 4.44 10.00
C LEU A 58 4.63 4.24 9.73
N GLN A 59 5.23 5.06 8.86
CA GLN A 59 6.62 4.93 8.45
C GLN A 59 7.60 5.66 9.39
N TYR A 60 7.22 6.81 9.94
CA TYR A 60 8.12 7.73 10.67
C TYR A 60 7.71 8.05 12.11
N GLY A 61 6.51 7.64 12.52
CA GLY A 61 6.07 7.77 13.91
C GLY A 61 6.94 6.91 14.84
N ASP A 62 7.48 7.54 15.87
CA ASP A 62 8.19 6.89 16.96
C ASP A 62 8.27 7.81 18.17
N ARG A 63 8.87 7.31 19.26
CA ARG A 63 9.01 8.09 20.49
C ARG A 63 9.70 9.44 20.27
N GLN A 64 10.70 9.52 19.39
CA GLN A 64 11.47 10.74 19.21
C GLN A 64 10.73 11.74 18.32
N SER A 65 10.10 11.29 17.23
CA SER A 65 9.32 12.18 16.36
C SER A 65 8.07 12.72 17.05
N LEU A 66 7.42 11.93 17.91
CA LEU A 66 6.25 12.38 18.66
C LEU A 66 6.56 13.46 19.71
N ARG A 67 7.82 13.57 20.18
CA ARG A 67 8.25 14.58 21.15
C ARG A 67 8.23 16.01 20.63
N GLU A 68 8.05 16.21 19.32
CA GLU A 68 7.89 17.53 18.73
C GLU A 68 6.51 18.15 18.97
N PHE A 69 5.55 17.36 19.46
CA PHE A 69 4.15 17.74 19.54
C PHE A 69 3.68 17.79 20.99
N ASP A 70 2.69 18.64 21.26
CA ASP A 70 1.94 18.63 22.51
C ASP A 70 0.74 17.69 22.41
N VAL A 71 0.15 17.61 21.22
CA VAL A 71 -1.06 16.84 20.93
C VAL A 71 -0.89 16.06 19.64
N VAL A 72 -1.34 14.81 19.65
CA VAL A 72 -1.51 13.99 18.43
C VAL A 72 -3.01 13.74 18.23
N VAL A 73 -3.51 14.04 17.04
CA VAL A 73 -4.88 13.70 16.61
C VAL A 73 -4.76 12.61 15.55
N MET A 74 -5.46 11.49 15.73
CA MET A 74 -5.51 10.38 14.79
C MET A 74 -6.95 10.14 14.37
N GLU A 75 -7.23 10.28 13.07
CA GLU A 75 -8.57 10.10 12.51
C GLU A 75 -8.52 9.18 11.29
N ASP A 76 -9.19 8.03 11.40
CA ASP A 76 -9.32 7.06 10.31
C ASP A 76 -7.98 6.51 9.78
N VAL A 77 -7.03 6.35 10.70
CA VAL A 77 -5.71 5.78 10.43
C VAL A 77 -5.82 4.26 10.33
N MET A 78 -5.15 3.63 9.35
CA MET A 78 -5.20 2.17 9.20
C MET A 78 -4.50 1.45 10.35
N GLY A 79 -5.27 0.64 11.08
CA GLY A 79 -4.83 -0.07 12.28
C GLY A 79 -4.15 -1.42 12.03
N THR A 80 -4.37 -2.06 10.87
CA THR A 80 -3.83 -3.39 10.52
C THR A 80 -2.30 -3.45 10.42
N SER A 81 -1.65 -2.29 10.35
CA SER A 81 -0.22 -2.12 10.05
C SER A 81 0.60 -1.52 11.19
N VAL A 82 0.02 -1.35 12.40
CA VAL A 82 0.75 -0.67 13.47
C VAL A 82 1.92 -1.51 13.99
N VAL A 83 3.13 -1.06 13.65
CA VAL A 83 4.41 -1.59 14.11
C VAL A 83 4.59 -1.29 15.60
N SER A 84 5.18 -2.22 16.38
CA SER A 84 5.38 -2.11 17.83
C SER A 84 5.96 -0.76 18.28
N ARG A 85 6.92 -0.23 17.51
CA ARG A 85 7.53 1.08 17.70
C ARG A 85 6.52 2.23 17.85
N LEU A 86 5.44 2.23 17.06
CA LEU A 86 4.43 3.29 17.08
C LEU A 86 3.64 3.26 18.37
N VAL A 87 3.25 2.07 18.80
CA VAL A 87 2.50 1.89 20.03
C VAL A 87 3.36 2.28 21.23
N GLU A 88 4.59 1.77 21.30
CA GLU A 88 5.53 2.12 22.37
C GLU A 88 5.81 3.62 22.40
N GLY A 89 5.99 4.22 21.22
CA GLY A 89 6.15 5.66 21.05
C GLY A 89 4.97 6.46 21.58
N MET A 90 3.74 6.08 21.24
CA MET A 90 2.53 6.76 21.68
C MET A 90 2.23 6.55 23.17
N ARG A 91 2.44 5.33 23.69
CA ARG A 91 2.33 5.03 25.12
C ARG A 91 3.27 5.91 25.91
N ALA A 92 4.55 5.94 25.52
CA ALA A 92 5.54 6.81 26.13
C ALA A 92 5.15 8.28 25.99
N PHE A 93 4.63 8.67 24.81
CA PHE A 93 4.19 10.04 24.54
C PHE A 93 3.12 10.51 25.55
N VAL A 94 2.07 9.73 25.76
CA VAL A 94 1.01 10.04 26.73
C VAL A 94 1.52 9.91 28.16
N ALA A 95 2.27 8.85 28.48
CA ALA A 95 2.81 8.63 29.82
C ALA A 95 3.67 9.82 30.31
N ASP A 96 4.42 10.44 29.41
CA ASP A 96 5.29 11.58 29.67
C ASP A 96 4.55 12.95 29.64
N GLY A 97 3.24 12.99 29.39
CA GLY A 97 2.40 14.20 29.49
C GLY A 97 1.74 14.66 28.20
N GLY A 98 1.96 13.96 27.08
CA GLY A 98 1.34 14.26 25.79
C GLY A 98 -0.18 14.03 25.78
N GLY A 99 -0.86 14.78 24.92
CA GLY A 99 -2.30 14.64 24.70
C GLY A 99 -2.62 13.87 23.42
N VAL A 100 -3.57 12.95 23.43
CA VAL A 100 -3.98 12.22 22.22
C VAL A 100 -5.49 12.27 22.01
N MET A 101 -5.91 12.55 20.78
CA MET A 101 -7.30 12.41 20.33
C MET A 101 -7.38 11.30 19.28
N PHE A 102 -8.32 10.38 19.46
CA PHE A 102 -8.63 9.30 18.52
C PHE A 102 -10.05 9.48 17.98
N GLY A 103 -10.16 9.77 16.69
CA GLY A 103 -11.44 9.78 15.98
C GLY A 103 -11.70 8.45 15.30
N ASP A 104 -12.81 7.83 15.69
CA ASP A 104 -13.20 6.52 15.24
C ASP A 104 -13.87 6.57 13.86
N GLY A 105 -13.44 5.70 12.95
CA GLY A 105 -13.84 5.65 11.55
C GLY A 105 -13.72 4.23 11.00
N TYR A 106 -13.96 4.03 9.70
CA TYR A 106 -13.91 2.69 9.11
C TYR A 106 -12.55 2.00 9.31
N LYS A 107 -11.44 2.76 9.29
CA LYS A 107 -10.07 2.24 9.40
C LYS A 107 -9.52 2.24 10.82
N ALA A 108 -10.08 3.08 11.70
CA ALA A 108 -9.59 3.28 13.06
C ALA A 108 -9.68 2.03 13.95
N MET A 109 -10.30 0.95 13.46
CA MET A 109 -10.67 -0.24 14.23
C MET A 109 -10.19 -1.55 13.62
N THR A 110 -9.44 -1.52 12.52
CA THR A 110 -8.88 -2.71 11.87
C THR A 110 -7.60 -3.21 12.57
N TYR A 111 -7.53 -3.16 13.90
CA TYR A 111 -6.41 -3.71 14.66
C TYR A 111 -6.56 -5.23 14.81
N ASP A 112 -6.12 -5.96 13.79
CA ASP A 112 -6.04 -7.42 13.78
C ASP A 112 -4.88 -7.91 14.67
N ARG A 113 -5.04 -7.80 15.99
CA ARG A 113 -4.21 -8.36 17.09
C ARG A 113 -2.69 -8.54 16.85
N LEU A 114 -1.93 -7.64 17.49
CA LEU A 114 -1.18 -7.99 18.70
C LEU A 114 -2.00 -7.41 19.88
N GLU A 115 -1.95 -7.98 21.08
CA GLU A 115 -2.63 -7.47 22.29
C GLU A 115 -2.76 -5.94 22.28
N LEU A 116 -3.99 -5.42 22.08
CA LEU A 116 -4.25 -4.02 21.70
C LEU A 116 -3.51 -3.06 22.63
N SER A 117 -2.37 -2.58 22.18
CA SER A 117 -1.37 -1.97 23.05
C SER A 117 -1.56 -0.46 23.18
N PHE A 118 -2.46 0.12 22.37
CA PHE A 118 -3.12 1.40 22.66
C PHE A 118 -4.28 1.25 23.65
N ASN A 119 -4.88 0.05 23.82
CA ASN A 119 -6.09 -0.09 24.62
C ASN A 119 -5.89 0.52 26.00
N GLU A 120 -4.76 0.26 26.66
CA GLU A 120 -4.39 0.89 27.94
C GLU A 120 -4.54 2.43 28.01
N ILE A 121 -4.13 3.17 26.96
CA ILE A 121 -4.24 4.63 26.91
C ILE A 121 -5.62 5.11 26.43
N MET A 122 -6.44 4.24 25.83
CA MET A 122 -7.77 4.59 25.34
C MET A 122 -8.79 4.76 26.48
N PRO A 123 -9.69 5.77 26.42
CA PRO A 123 -10.77 5.95 27.39
C PRO A 123 -11.85 4.85 27.38
N ILE A 124 -11.91 4.07 26.31
CA ILE A 124 -12.83 2.93 26.12
C ILE A 124 -12.05 1.61 25.98
N ASP A 125 -12.72 0.49 26.24
CA ASP A 125 -12.23 -0.82 25.85
C ASP A 125 -12.35 -0.97 24.32
N VAL A 126 -11.22 -0.95 23.63
CA VAL A 126 -11.16 -1.23 22.19
C VAL A 126 -11.39 -2.72 21.99
N VAL A 127 -12.42 -3.07 21.21
CA VAL A 127 -12.71 -4.47 20.89
C VAL A 127 -11.86 -4.86 19.70
N PRO A 128 -11.04 -5.93 19.79
CA PRO A 128 -10.23 -6.41 18.67
C PRO A 128 -11.12 -6.63 17.45
N PHE A 129 -10.63 -6.25 16.26
CA PHE A 129 -11.31 -6.56 15.02
C PHE A 129 -11.66 -8.05 15.01
N ARG A 130 -12.96 -8.34 14.82
CA ARG A 130 -13.43 -9.70 14.57
C ARG A 130 -13.70 -9.74 13.07
N PRO A 131 -12.81 -10.33 12.27
CA PRO A 131 -12.96 -10.39 10.81
C PRO A 131 -14.19 -11.17 10.31
N PHE A 132 -15.10 -11.61 11.19
CA PHE A 132 -16.16 -12.57 10.88
C PHE A 132 -17.57 -12.17 11.36
N GLY A 133 -17.89 -10.88 11.37
CA GLY A 133 -19.26 -10.39 11.49
C GLY A 133 -19.55 -9.19 10.57
N PRO A 134 -20.81 -8.93 10.19
CA PRO A 134 -21.22 -7.76 9.38
C PRO A 134 -21.09 -6.41 10.11
N THR A 135 -20.26 -6.35 11.15
CA THR A 135 -20.09 -5.22 12.04
C THR A 135 -18.60 -5.00 12.24
N SER A 136 -18.14 -3.76 12.10
CA SER A 136 -16.95 -3.27 12.79
C SER A 136 -16.92 -3.85 14.22
N SER A 137 -15.74 -4.20 14.74
CA SER A 137 -15.66 -4.81 16.07
C SER A 137 -16.15 -3.90 17.20
N GLN A 138 -16.11 -2.58 17.03
CA GLN A 138 -17.01 -1.72 17.79
C GLN A 138 -18.38 -1.69 17.14
N PRO A 139 -19.44 -1.89 17.93
CA PRO A 139 -20.77 -1.74 17.41
C PRO A 139 -20.97 -0.32 16.84
N LEU A 140 -21.36 -0.29 15.56
CA LEU A 140 -21.65 0.88 14.76
C LEU A 140 -23.14 1.21 14.86
N VAL A 141 -23.45 2.49 14.97
CA VAL A 141 -24.79 3.03 14.76
C VAL A 141 -24.76 3.81 13.45
N ALA A 142 -25.68 3.46 12.55
CA ALA A 142 -25.90 4.19 11.31
C ALA A 142 -27.24 4.92 11.31
N GLY A 143 -27.25 6.14 10.76
CA GLY A 143 -28.42 7.03 10.73
C GLY A 143 -28.14 8.39 11.38
N ARG A 144 -29.20 9.19 11.56
CA ARG A 144 -29.07 10.55 12.10
C ARG A 144 -28.78 10.53 13.60
N ILE A 145 -27.53 10.78 13.98
CA ILE A 145 -27.05 10.82 15.36
C ILE A 145 -26.92 12.28 15.82
N TYR A 146 -27.61 12.62 16.91
CA TYR A 146 -27.55 13.95 17.53
C TYR A 146 -26.82 13.85 18.87
N PRO A 147 -25.56 14.33 18.96
CA PRO A 147 -24.80 14.30 20.19
C PRO A 147 -25.51 15.08 21.31
N THR A 148 -25.66 14.46 22.49
CA THR A 148 -26.15 15.12 23.69
C THR A 148 -25.00 15.26 24.69
N ILE A 149 -24.66 16.49 25.07
CA ILE A 149 -23.64 16.75 26.09
C ILE A 149 -24.17 16.34 27.46
N VAL A 150 -23.45 15.46 28.15
CA VAL A 150 -23.82 14.96 29.49
C VAL A 150 -22.88 15.44 30.59
N ALA A 151 -21.72 16.00 30.23
CA ALA A 151 -20.77 16.63 31.15
C ALA A 151 -20.50 18.10 30.78
N PRO A 152 -21.51 19.01 30.85
CA PRO A 152 -21.40 20.37 30.31
C PRO A 152 -20.35 21.26 31.01
N ALA A 153 -19.92 20.88 32.22
CA ALA A 153 -18.86 21.57 32.95
C ALA A 153 -17.44 21.13 32.53
N ASP A 154 -17.30 20.02 31.81
CA ASP A 154 -16.00 19.50 31.40
C ASP A 154 -15.33 20.46 30.40
N PRO A 155 -14.03 20.80 30.56
CA PRO A 155 -13.34 21.74 29.68
C PRO A 155 -13.39 21.39 28.19
N VAL A 156 -13.52 20.12 27.82
CA VAL A 156 -13.57 19.66 26.42
C VAL A 156 -14.87 20.11 25.74
N VAL A 157 -16.01 20.09 26.45
CA VAL A 157 -17.34 20.39 25.89
C VAL A 157 -17.97 21.66 26.46
N LYS A 158 -17.24 22.41 27.29
CA LYS A 158 -17.71 23.64 27.90
C LYS A 158 -18.16 24.66 26.86
N GLY A 159 -19.41 25.13 27.01
CA GLY A 159 -20.01 26.14 26.14
C GLY A 159 -20.48 25.59 24.79
N ILE A 160 -20.56 24.27 24.64
CA ILE A 160 -21.01 23.61 23.41
C ILE A 160 -22.43 23.05 23.61
N ASP A 161 -23.29 23.25 22.61
CA ASP A 161 -24.67 22.80 22.56
C ASP A 161 -25.06 22.31 21.15
N PHE A 162 -25.07 20.99 20.96
CA PHE A 162 -25.35 20.36 19.68
C PHE A 162 -26.84 20.17 19.37
N ARG A 163 -27.78 20.65 20.21
CA ARG A 163 -29.23 20.47 20.00
C ARG A 163 -29.76 21.02 18.67
N HIS A 164 -29.05 21.99 18.09
CA HIS A 164 -29.40 22.64 16.82
C HIS A 164 -28.36 22.43 15.71
N VAL A 165 -27.41 21.52 15.92
CA VAL A 165 -26.39 21.18 14.93
C VAL A 165 -26.88 20.01 14.08
N PRO A 166 -26.56 19.96 12.77
CA PRO A 166 -26.92 18.82 11.93
C PRO A 166 -26.41 17.49 12.51
N PRO A 167 -27.08 16.37 12.22
CA PRO A 167 -26.66 15.09 12.76
C PRO A 167 -25.33 14.61 12.15
N MET A 168 -24.67 13.69 12.84
CA MET A 168 -23.70 12.79 12.21
C MET A 168 -24.46 11.60 11.61
N ASN A 169 -23.91 10.98 10.58
CA ASN A 169 -24.50 9.85 9.89
C ASN A 169 -24.05 8.50 10.44
N HIS A 170 -22.85 8.42 11.03
CA HIS A 170 -22.28 7.20 11.61
C HIS A 170 -21.54 7.50 12.91
N ALA A 171 -21.64 6.58 13.87
CA ALA A 171 -20.78 6.58 15.05
C ALA A 171 -20.61 5.18 15.66
N HIS A 172 -19.42 4.90 16.15
CA HIS A 172 -19.08 3.77 17.00
C HIS A 172 -19.34 4.12 18.48
N TYR A 173 -19.53 3.08 19.30
CA TYR A 173 -19.53 3.18 20.76
C TYR A 173 -18.75 2.01 21.37
N GLY A 174 -18.22 2.21 22.57
CA GLY A 174 -17.39 1.23 23.26
C GLY A 174 -17.71 1.18 24.75
N LYS A 175 -17.21 0.14 25.43
CA LYS A 175 -17.35 0.04 26.88
C LYS A 175 -16.43 1.07 27.54
N VAL A 176 -17.02 2.00 28.29
CA VAL A 176 -16.29 3.06 29.00
C VAL A 176 -15.49 2.48 30.15
N LYS A 177 -14.23 2.91 30.30
CA LYS A 177 -13.40 2.48 31.43
C LYS A 177 -13.78 3.21 32.71
N ALA A 178 -13.55 2.57 33.86
CA ALA A 178 -13.95 3.11 35.17
C ALA A 178 -13.37 4.50 35.50
N LYS A 179 -12.20 4.86 34.94
CA LYS A 179 -11.53 6.16 35.16
C LYS A 179 -11.85 7.20 34.09
N ALA A 180 -12.68 6.86 33.12
CA ALA A 180 -12.99 7.72 31.99
C ALA A 180 -14.29 8.50 32.23
N THR A 181 -14.39 9.67 31.61
CA THR A 181 -15.56 10.54 31.71
C THR A 181 -16.30 10.56 30.38
N VAL A 182 -17.59 10.22 30.39
CA VAL A 182 -18.45 10.37 29.22
C VAL A 182 -18.81 11.84 29.09
N LEU A 183 -18.44 12.44 27.96
CA LEU A 183 -18.65 13.85 27.65
C LEU A 183 -19.97 14.06 26.90
N ALA A 184 -20.27 13.15 25.98
CA ALA A 184 -21.48 13.15 25.18
C ALA A 184 -22.01 11.75 24.92
N THR A 185 -23.32 11.63 24.72
CA THR A 185 -24.01 10.38 24.34
C THR A 185 -24.79 10.54 23.05
N MET A 186 -25.09 9.40 22.40
CA MET A 186 -26.12 9.30 21.37
C MET A 186 -27.52 9.41 22.01
N GLN A 187 -28.55 9.51 21.18
CA GLN A 187 -29.94 9.67 21.65
C GLN A 187 -30.45 8.49 22.49
N ASP A 188 -29.88 7.30 22.31
CA ASP A 188 -30.19 6.08 23.07
C ASP A 188 -29.31 5.89 24.32
N GLY A 189 -28.51 6.91 24.68
CA GLY A 189 -27.65 6.91 25.86
C GLY A 189 -26.29 6.23 25.66
N LYS A 190 -25.98 5.71 24.47
CA LYS A 190 -24.66 5.12 24.20
C LYS A 190 -23.55 6.18 24.25
N PRO A 191 -22.37 5.86 24.80
CA PRO A 191 -21.27 6.80 24.90
C PRO A 191 -20.75 7.17 23.51
N LEU A 192 -20.62 8.46 23.26
CA LEU A 192 -20.15 8.98 21.99
C LEU A 192 -18.77 9.62 22.13
N TRP A 193 -18.55 10.47 23.14
CA TRP A 193 -17.24 11.07 23.43
C TRP A 193 -16.83 10.76 24.84
N VAL A 194 -15.57 10.34 24.99
CA VAL A 194 -15.06 9.86 26.25
C VAL A 194 -13.64 10.37 26.45
N SER A 195 -13.37 11.02 27.57
CA SER A 195 -12.04 11.47 27.96
C SER A 195 -11.47 10.63 29.10
N MET A 196 -10.14 10.60 29.24
CA MET A 196 -9.45 9.95 30.34
C MET A 196 -8.10 10.62 30.59
N GLU A 197 -7.64 10.66 31.83
CA GLU A 197 -6.24 10.93 32.14
C GLU A 197 -5.48 9.61 32.25
N TYR A 198 -4.32 9.51 31.58
CA TYR A 198 -3.44 8.34 31.65
C TYR A 198 -2.06 8.78 32.08
N LEU A 199 -1.66 8.36 33.28
CA LEU A 199 -0.43 8.82 33.95
C LEU A 199 -0.36 10.36 33.94
N LYS A 200 0.61 10.97 33.26
CA LYS A 200 0.73 12.44 33.18
C LYS A 200 -0.08 13.03 32.02
N GLY A 201 -0.43 12.23 31.01
CA GLY A 201 -1.07 12.68 29.79
C GLY A 201 -2.59 12.55 29.81
N ARG A 202 -3.18 12.86 28.66
CA ARG A 202 -4.64 12.91 28.47
C ARG A 202 -5.03 12.28 27.16
N THR A 203 -6.13 11.54 27.16
CA THR A 203 -6.67 10.93 25.97
C THR A 203 -8.14 11.26 25.79
N LEU A 204 -8.53 11.46 24.54
CA LEU A 204 -9.89 11.69 24.10
C LEU A 204 -10.19 10.67 23.01
N TRP A 205 -11.27 9.93 23.15
CA TRP A 205 -11.83 9.11 22.09
C TRP A 205 -13.14 9.71 21.65
N THR A 206 -13.31 9.80 20.34
CA THR A 206 -14.55 10.23 19.72
C THR A 206 -15.10 9.13 18.84
N GLY A 207 -16.32 8.66 19.12
CA GLY A 207 -16.99 7.59 18.39
C GLY A 207 -17.39 7.94 16.97
N GLY A 208 -16.81 8.94 16.37
CA GLY A 208 -16.99 9.27 14.96
C GLY A 208 -15.80 10.07 14.50
N LEU A 209 -15.67 10.17 13.18
CA LEU A 209 -14.78 11.11 12.55
C LEU A 209 -15.40 12.50 12.69
N PHE A 210 -14.56 13.48 13.01
CA PHE A 210 -14.97 14.86 13.15
C PHE A 210 -14.31 15.63 12.01
N SER A 211 -14.79 15.43 10.80
CA SER A 211 -14.16 16.05 9.63
C SER A 211 -15.14 16.30 8.48
N ASN A 212 -14.63 16.67 7.32
CA ASN A 212 -15.42 16.92 6.12
C ASN A 212 -15.72 15.65 5.31
N ASP A 213 -16.12 14.56 5.97
CA ASP A 213 -16.43 13.29 5.33
C ASP A 213 -17.94 12.98 5.28
N GLU A 214 -18.33 11.95 4.55
CA GLU A 214 -19.72 11.50 4.38
C GLU A 214 -20.43 11.16 5.70
N PHE A 215 -19.68 11.01 6.80
CA PHE A 215 -20.22 10.71 8.10
C PHE A 215 -20.56 11.94 8.92
N SER A 216 -19.83 13.03 8.72
CA SER A 216 -19.85 14.16 9.64
C SER A 216 -19.86 15.52 8.95
N GLU A 217 -19.87 15.58 7.63
CA GLU A 217 -19.75 16.84 6.86
C GLU A 217 -20.78 17.88 7.26
N GLU A 218 -22.06 17.52 7.38
CA GLU A 218 -23.12 18.47 7.79
C GLU A 218 -22.88 18.98 9.21
N PHE A 219 -22.57 18.07 10.14
CA PHE A 219 -22.22 18.39 11.52
C PHE A 219 -21.00 19.33 11.58
N ALA A 220 -20.00 19.08 10.75
CA ALA A 220 -18.73 19.79 10.72
C ALA A 220 -18.82 21.23 10.16
N GLN A 221 -19.92 21.57 9.49
CA GLN A 221 -20.20 22.95 9.07
C GLN A 221 -20.57 23.88 10.24
N SER A 222 -20.95 23.34 11.40
CA SER A 222 -21.32 24.15 12.55
C SER A 222 -20.10 24.88 13.14
N PRO A 223 -20.20 26.17 13.53
CA PRO A 223 -19.13 26.85 14.27
C PRO A 223 -18.72 26.12 15.56
N GLN A 224 -19.66 25.39 16.17
CA GLN A 224 -19.42 24.63 17.39
C GLN A 224 -18.46 23.45 17.19
N PHE A 225 -18.33 22.96 15.95
CA PHE A 225 -17.33 21.97 15.60
C PHE A 225 -15.91 22.50 15.84
N GLY A 226 -15.60 23.72 15.37
CA GLY A 226 -14.29 24.33 15.60
C GLY A 226 -14.04 24.57 17.09
N GLN A 227 -15.08 24.96 17.83
CA GLN A 227 -14.98 25.18 19.28
C GLN A 227 -14.66 23.88 20.03
N LEU A 228 -15.22 22.74 19.62
CA LEU A 228 -14.91 21.42 20.18
C LEU A 228 -13.41 21.12 20.04
N TYR A 229 -12.82 21.31 18.86
CA TYR A 229 -11.37 21.12 18.68
C TYR A 229 -10.54 22.11 19.49
N VAL A 230 -10.91 23.40 19.53
CA VAL A 230 -10.21 24.39 20.35
C VAL A 230 -10.18 23.96 21.82
N ASN A 231 -11.31 23.52 22.35
CA ASN A 231 -11.45 23.04 23.72
C ASN A 231 -10.64 21.75 23.95
N ALA A 232 -10.84 20.74 23.09
CA ALA A 232 -10.18 19.44 23.16
C ALA A 232 -8.65 19.59 23.09
N LEU A 233 -8.11 20.27 22.07
CA LEU A 233 -6.67 20.47 21.90
C LEU A 233 -6.06 21.25 23.06
N SER A 234 -6.77 22.25 23.60
CA SER A 234 -6.30 22.99 24.79
C SER A 234 -6.26 22.11 26.03
N TRP A 235 -7.28 21.26 26.23
CA TRP A 235 -7.36 20.35 27.36
C TRP A 235 -6.29 19.25 27.27
N LEU A 236 -6.10 18.68 26.08
CA LEU A 236 -5.09 17.64 25.80
C LEU A 236 -3.67 18.16 26.02
N ALA A 237 -3.36 19.39 25.60
CA ALA A 237 -2.03 19.99 25.73
C ALA A 237 -1.67 20.44 27.15
N LYS A 238 -2.64 20.55 28.09
CA LYS A 238 -2.44 21.20 29.41
C LYS A 238 -1.28 20.61 30.21
N ASN A 239 -1.08 19.30 30.10
CA ASN A 239 -0.05 18.57 30.83
C ASN A 239 1.24 18.37 30.02
N SER A 240 1.27 18.78 28.76
CA SER A 240 2.48 18.66 27.92
C SER A 240 3.63 19.44 28.55
N ARG A 241 4.79 18.79 28.57
CA ARG A 241 6.08 19.36 28.97
C ARG A 241 7.14 19.12 27.89
N TYR A 242 6.71 18.78 26.68
CA TYR A 242 7.63 18.52 25.59
C TYR A 242 8.36 19.81 25.20
N PRO A 243 9.70 19.74 25.04
CA PRO A 243 10.47 20.92 24.70
C PRO A 243 10.24 21.26 23.23
N HIS A 244 10.01 22.55 22.96
CA HIS A 244 9.89 23.11 21.61
C HIS A 244 11.05 24.05 21.33
N PRO A 245 12.31 23.56 21.34
CA PRO A 245 13.42 24.42 21.02
C PRO A 245 13.32 24.84 19.55
N GLU A 246 13.81 26.03 19.26
CA GLU A 246 14.17 26.37 17.89
C GLU A 246 15.19 25.35 17.38
N LEU A 247 14.91 24.74 16.24
CA LEU A 247 15.77 23.73 15.64
C LEU A 247 16.66 24.41 14.61
N ALA A 248 17.97 24.26 14.76
CA ALA A 248 18.90 24.69 13.73
C ALA A 248 18.87 23.70 12.56
N VAL A 249 18.67 24.20 11.34
CA VAL A 249 18.82 23.37 10.13
C VAL A 249 20.28 22.95 10.00
N LYS A 250 20.51 21.63 9.91
CA LYS A 250 21.85 21.04 9.83
C LYS A 250 21.93 20.03 8.70
N THR A 251 23.15 19.78 8.25
CA THR A 251 23.47 18.65 7.37
C THR A 251 23.98 17.48 8.21
N ALA A 252 23.34 16.33 8.10
CA ALA A 252 23.86 15.11 8.70
C ALA A 252 24.99 14.56 7.82
N VAL A 253 26.12 14.21 8.42
CA VAL A 253 27.29 13.69 7.68
C VAL A 253 27.39 12.19 7.91
N GLY A 254 27.68 11.44 6.85
CA GLY A 254 27.83 10.00 6.90
C GLY A 254 28.80 9.45 5.86
N THR A 255 28.98 8.14 5.89
CA THR A 255 29.83 7.39 4.93
C THR A 255 29.06 6.22 4.36
N LEU A 256 29.29 5.93 3.08
CA LEU A 256 28.78 4.74 2.39
C LEU A 256 29.97 3.92 1.90
N ARG A 257 29.99 2.62 2.25
CA ARG A 257 30.99 1.66 1.76
C ARG A 257 30.33 0.55 0.97
N VAL A 258 30.92 0.25 -0.18
CA VAL A 258 30.51 -0.87 -1.05
C VAL A 258 31.76 -1.58 -1.58
N ASP A 259 31.74 -2.91 -1.63
CA ASP A 259 32.81 -3.70 -2.29
C ASP A 259 32.21 -4.57 -3.39
N PHE A 260 32.32 -4.13 -4.65
CA PHE A 260 31.80 -4.84 -5.82
C PHE A 260 32.56 -6.13 -6.16
N ARG A 261 33.53 -6.54 -5.33
CA ARG A 261 34.22 -7.84 -5.46
C ARG A 261 33.63 -8.91 -4.54
N ARG A 262 32.67 -8.54 -3.68
CA ARG A 262 32.04 -9.43 -2.70
C ARG A 262 30.55 -9.59 -3.02
N PRO A 263 30.19 -10.49 -3.94
CA PRO A 263 28.81 -10.66 -4.36
C PRO A 263 27.94 -11.15 -3.19
N GLY A 264 26.72 -10.62 -3.13
CA GLY A 264 25.66 -11.05 -2.23
C GLY A 264 24.57 -11.85 -2.98
N ALA A 265 23.35 -11.79 -2.47
CA ALA A 265 22.20 -12.44 -3.10
C ALA A 265 21.83 -11.80 -4.44
N GLU A 266 21.18 -12.55 -5.31
CA GLU A 266 20.64 -12.02 -6.55
C GLU A 266 19.32 -11.28 -6.29
N ILE A 267 19.20 -10.08 -6.85
CA ILE A 267 17.98 -9.27 -6.90
C ILE A 267 17.40 -9.42 -8.30
N THR A 268 16.28 -10.12 -8.40
CA THR A 268 15.63 -10.34 -9.70
C THR A 268 14.91 -9.07 -10.18
N ALA A 269 14.74 -8.96 -11.51
CA ALA A 269 13.96 -7.90 -12.15
C ALA A 269 12.53 -7.78 -11.58
N ARG A 270 11.97 -8.91 -11.12
CA ARG A 270 10.60 -9.05 -10.58
C ARG A 270 10.32 -8.21 -9.34
N LEU A 271 11.35 -7.78 -8.60
CA LEU A 271 11.17 -6.91 -7.43
C LEU A 271 10.82 -5.46 -7.81
N PHE A 272 11.00 -5.07 -9.08
CA PHE A 272 10.78 -3.71 -9.59
C PHE A 272 9.70 -3.69 -10.68
N SER A 273 8.73 -4.58 -10.60
CA SER A 273 7.78 -4.80 -11.69
C SER A 273 6.69 -3.74 -11.73
N VAL A 274 6.31 -3.36 -12.95
CA VAL A 274 5.09 -2.60 -13.24
C VAL A 274 4.18 -3.46 -14.08
N ASN A 275 2.92 -3.57 -13.69
CA ASN A 275 1.94 -4.30 -14.49
C ASN A 275 1.61 -3.50 -15.77
N GLY A 276 2.07 -4.00 -16.92
CA GLY A 276 1.82 -3.40 -18.22
C GLY A 276 0.47 -3.79 -18.80
N GLN A 277 0.01 -5.01 -18.54
CA GLN A 277 -1.27 -5.49 -19.05
C GLN A 277 -2.44 -5.10 -18.13
N GLU A 278 -3.32 -4.27 -18.67
CA GLU A 278 -4.65 -4.05 -18.12
C GLU A 278 -5.59 -5.11 -18.70
N SER A 279 -5.54 -6.33 -18.16
CA SER A 279 -6.39 -7.41 -18.64
C SER A 279 -7.86 -6.97 -18.62
N THR A 280 -8.49 -6.98 -19.79
CA THR A 280 -9.94 -6.88 -19.99
C THR A 280 -10.62 -8.08 -19.37
N VAL A 281 -11.02 -8.01 -18.10
CA VAL A 281 -12.13 -8.85 -17.65
C VAL A 281 -13.38 -7.98 -17.79
N SER A 282 -14.14 -8.21 -18.86
CA SER A 282 -15.46 -7.60 -19.00
C SER A 282 -16.39 -8.30 -18.03
N MET A 283 -16.39 -7.88 -16.76
CA MET A 283 -17.29 -8.48 -15.79
C MET A 283 -18.74 -8.19 -16.18
N PRO A 284 -19.59 -9.19 -16.41
CA PRO A 284 -21.02 -8.98 -16.31
C PRO A 284 -21.30 -8.67 -14.83
N VAL A 285 -21.70 -7.43 -14.56
CA VAL A 285 -22.26 -7.06 -13.25
C VAL A 285 -23.47 -7.96 -13.03
N PHE A 286 -23.46 -8.79 -11.98
CA PHE A 286 -24.61 -9.62 -11.63
C PHE A 286 -25.84 -8.72 -11.40
N PRO A 287 -27.05 -9.09 -11.87
CA PRO A 287 -28.17 -8.15 -12.02
C PRO A 287 -28.80 -7.64 -10.71
N ASP A 288 -28.36 -8.09 -9.55
CA ASP A 288 -29.28 -8.15 -8.41
C ASP A 288 -29.23 -6.99 -7.40
N ASP A 289 -28.40 -5.94 -7.54
CA ASP A 289 -28.60 -4.75 -6.66
C ASP A 289 -27.95 -3.39 -7.04
N TYR A 290 -27.34 -3.23 -8.22
CA TYR A 290 -26.94 -1.90 -8.71
C TYR A 290 -27.30 -1.74 -10.19
N ALA A 291 -28.37 -1.00 -10.44
CA ALA A 291 -28.81 -0.61 -11.78
C ALA A 291 -27.81 0.36 -12.43
N SER A 292 -26.71 -0.17 -12.96
CA SER A 292 -25.99 0.44 -14.08
C SER A 292 -25.22 -0.64 -14.82
N GLU A 293 -25.70 -0.99 -16.02
CA GLU A 293 -24.99 -1.78 -17.03
C GLU A 293 -23.75 -1.02 -17.53
N ARG A 294 -22.73 -0.87 -16.70
CA ARG A 294 -21.38 -0.54 -17.17
C ARG A 294 -20.55 -1.81 -17.10
N LEU A 295 -20.57 -2.57 -18.20
CA LEU A 295 -19.48 -3.49 -18.51
C LEU A 295 -18.18 -2.69 -18.40
N PHE A 296 -17.32 -3.06 -17.45
CA PHE A 296 -15.98 -2.51 -17.34
C PHE A 296 -15.11 -3.08 -18.46
N THR A 297 -15.35 -2.65 -19.70
CA THR A 297 -14.47 -2.97 -20.81
C THR A 297 -13.34 -1.93 -20.84
N VAL A 298 -12.36 -2.06 -19.94
CA VAL A 298 -11.08 -1.39 -20.17
C VAL A 298 -10.33 -2.24 -21.18
N ARG A 299 -10.54 -1.99 -22.48
CA ARG A 299 -9.64 -2.54 -23.51
C ARG A 299 -8.24 -2.00 -23.24
N GLY A 300 -7.41 -2.79 -22.55
CA GLY A 300 -5.96 -2.64 -22.66
C GLY A 300 -5.63 -2.82 -24.13
N GLY A 301 -5.41 -1.72 -24.83
CA GLY A 301 -4.80 -1.78 -26.15
C GLY A 301 -3.34 -2.17 -25.99
N GLU A 302 -2.78 -2.85 -26.98
CA GLU A 302 -1.34 -3.11 -27.06
C GLU A 302 -0.56 -1.81 -26.78
N MET A 303 0.41 -1.87 -25.87
CA MET A 303 1.27 -0.72 -25.63
C MET A 303 2.15 -0.50 -26.86
N ALA A 304 2.16 0.73 -27.37
CA ALA A 304 2.91 1.08 -28.57
C ALA A 304 3.59 2.46 -28.44
N GLY A 305 4.57 2.70 -29.33
CA GLY A 305 5.24 4.00 -29.46
C GLY A 305 5.94 4.46 -28.18
N GLU A 306 5.76 5.74 -27.84
CA GLU A 306 6.40 6.37 -26.67
C GLU A 306 6.00 5.73 -25.34
N ALA A 307 4.76 5.24 -25.21
CA ALA A 307 4.29 4.60 -24.00
C ALA A 307 5.00 3.25 -23.76
N LEU A 308 5.18 2.46 -24.82
CA LEU A 308 5.95 1.21 -24.75
C LEU A 308 7.43 1.48 -24.46
N ALA A 309 8.03 2.46 -25.13
CA ALA A 309 9.43 2.83 -24.88
C ALA A 309 9.65 3.29 -23.43
N LEU A 310 8.71 4.08 -22.88
CA LEU A 310 8.77 4.52 -21.49
C LEU A 310 8.56 3.36 -20.52
N PHE A 311 7.63 2.44 -20.81
CA PHE A 311 7.43 1.24 -20.01
C PHE A 311 8.70 0.39 -19.98
N GLN A 312 9.29 0.07 -21.13
CA GLN A 312 10.53 -0.71 -21.22
C GLN A 312 11.73 -0.02 -20.57
N ALA A 313 11.75 1.32 -20.53
CA ALA A 313 12.81 2.06 -19.84
C ALA A 313 12.73 1.95 -18.30
N LEU A 314 11.54 1.72 -17.76
CA LEU A 314 11.29 1.64 -16.32
C LEU A 314 11.13 0.19 -15.82
N ASN A 315 10.49 -0.66 -16.60
CA ASN A 315 10.21 -2.05 -16.28
C ASN A 315 11.33 -2.93 -16.84
N PRO A 316 12.17 -3.56 -15.99
CA PRO A 316 13.29 -4.35 -16.47
C PRO A 316 12.83 -5.64 -17.15
N ASP A 317 13.57 -6.09 -18.18
CA ASP A 317 13.38 -7.41 -18.78
C ASP A 317 13.33 -8.50 -17.69
N GLY A 318 12.31 -9.37 -17.77
CA GLY A 318 12.05 -10.41 -16.79
C GLY A 318 11.28 -9.96 -15.54
N ALA A 319 10.78 -8.73 -15.50
CA ALA A 319 9.80 -8.26 -14.51
C ALA A 319 8.50 -9.08 -14.59
N PHE A 320 7.73 -9.10 -13.50
CA PHE A 320 6.40 -9.71 -13.52
C PHE A 320 5.41 -8.88 -14.32
N ASP A 321 4.51 -9.57 -15.02
CA ASP A 321 3.31 -8.98 -15.59
C ASP A 321 2.12 -9.91 -15.27
N ARG A 322 0.97 -9.34 -14.93
CA ARG A 322 -0.19 -10.13 -14.52
C ARG A 322 -1.11 -10.32 -15.70
N THR A 323 -1.53 -11.55 -15.90
CA THR A 323 -2.58 -11.90 -16.86
C THR A 323 -3.62 -12.79 -16.20
N ALA A 324 -4.82 -12.83 -16.77
CA ALA A 324 -5.91 -13.67 -16.28
C ALA A 324 -6.42 -14.57 -17.41
N ALA A 325 -6.61 -15.86 -17.09
CA ALA A 325 -7.57 -16.68 -17.79
C ALA A 325 -8.92 -16.44 -17.12
N ALA A 326 -9.85 -15.85 -17.87
CA ALA A 326 -11.19 -15.60 -17.37
C ALA A 326 -11.90 -16.93 -17.01
N ALA A 327 -13.03 -16.83 -16.32
CA ALA A 327 -13.79 -18.00 -15.89
C ALA A 327 -14.31 -18.82 -17.07
N PRO A 328 -14.72 -20.09 -16.86
CA PRO A 328 -15.31 -20.93 -17.90
C PRO A 328 -16.35 -20.27 -18.80
N PRO A 329 -17.25 -19.38 -18.34
CA PRO A 329 -18.09 -18.62 -19.27
C PRO A 329 -17.29 -17.84 -20.34
N GLU A 330 -16.20 -17.17 -20.00
CA GLU A 330 -15.52 -16.30 -20.97
C GLU A 330 -14.60 -17.03 -21.96
N PHE A 331 -14.17 -18.27 -21.67
CA PHE A 331 -13.27 -19.02 -22.57
C PHE A 331 -13.78 -20.41 -23.00
N VAL A 332 -14.92 -20.90 -22.50
CA VAL A 332 -15.61 -22.02 -23.14
C VAL A 332 -16.44 -21.47 -24.30
N LYS A 333 -16.26 -22.02 -25.50
CA LYS A 333 -16.97 -21.50 -26.68
C LYS A 333 -18.47 -21.61 -26.51
N LEU A 334 -19.16 -20.49 -26.78
CA LEU A 334 -20.61 -20.47 -26.90
C LEU A 334 -21.03 -21.39 -28.03
N VAL A 335 -21.96 -22.31 -27.75
CA VAL A 335 -22.56 -23.16 -28.78
C VAL A 335 -23.31 -22.30 -29.81
N ARG A 336 -23.89 -21.15 -29.40
CA ARG A 336 -24.47 -20.08 -30.27
C ARG A 336 -24.47 -18.71 -29.57
N PRO A 337 -24.42 -17.58 -30.31
CA PRO A 337 -24.60 -16.24 -29.73
C PRO A 337 -25.93 -16.12 -28.97
N GLY A 338 -25.91 -15.60 -27.74
CA GLY A 338 -27.11 -15.37 -26.92
C GLY A 338 -27.63 -16.60 -26.14
N MET A 339 -26.96 -17.75 -26.19
CA MET A 339 -27.26 -18.88 -25.29
C MET A 339 -26.40 -18.86 -24.03
N ALA A 340 -26.92 -19.45 -22.95
CA ALA A 340 -26.14 -19.69 -21.74
C ALA A 340 -24.93 -20.59 -22.03
N TYR A 341 -23.82 -20.35 -21.33
CA TYR A 341 -22.63 -21.18 -21.38
C TYR A 341 -22.97 -22.64 -21.06
N GLN A 342 -22.69 -23.55 -21.99
CA GLN A 342 -22.74 -24.98 -21.69
C GLN A 342 -21.41 -25.34 -21.06
N TYR A 343 -21.42 -25.57 -19.74
CA TYR A 343 -20.30 -26.22 -19.07
C TYR A 343 -20.12 -27.61 -19.71
N VAL A 344 -19.08 -27.75 -20.52
CA VAL A 344 -18.77 -29.03 -21.16
C VAL A 344 -18.21 -29.96 -20.09
N ASP A 345 -18.85 -31.11 -19.92
CA ASP A 345 -18.35 -32.17 -19.06
C ASP A 345 -17.23 -32.92 -19.80
N HIS A 346 -15.98 -32.58 -19.49
CA HIS A 346 -14.80 -33.27 -19.99
C HIS A 346 -14.45 -34.53 -19.16
N GLY A 347 -15.34 -34.96 -18.27
CA GLY A 347 -15.10 -36.07 -17.35
C GLY A 347 -14.18 -35.67 -16.20
N ASN A 348 -13.44 -36.64 -15.65
CA ASN A 348 -12.59 -36.44 -14.47
C ASN A 348 -11.08 -36.35 -14.76
N SER A 349 -10.64 -36.54 -16.01
CA SER A 349 -9.22 -36.45 -16.39
C SER A 349 -8.76 -35.06 -16.84
N VAL A 350 -7.87 -34.42 -16.08
CA VAL A 350 -7.27 -33.10 -16.41
C VAL A 350 -6.32 -33.14 -17.61
N VAL A 351 -5.95 -34.32 -18.10
CA VAL A 351 -5.06 -34.50 -19.26
C VAL A 351 -5.81 -34.78 -20.58
N SER A 352 -7.15 -34.79 -20.55
CA SER A 352 -7.98 -35.12 -21.73
C SER A 352 -9.06 -34.08 -21.94
N PHE A 353 -8.79 -33.10 -22.79
CA PHE A 353 -9.75 -32.08 -23.20
C PHE A 353 -9.67 -31.82 -24.71
N LYS A 354 -10.78 -31.34 -25.29
CA LYS A 354 -10.81 -30.94 -26.71
C LYS A 354 -10.51 -29.46 -26.81
N ALA A 355 -9.31 -29.10 -27.27
CA ALA A 355 -8.90 -27.69 -27.44
C ALA A 355 -9.90 -26.86 -28.26
N THR A 356 -10.64 -27.49 -29.18
CA THR A 356 -11.70 -26.83 -29.98
C THR A 356 -12.85 -26.29 -29.15
N ASP A 357 -13.05 -26.77 -27.94
CA ASP A 357 -14.16 -26.37 -27.07
C ASP A 357 -13.83 -25.07 -26.30
N PHE A 358 -12.59 -24.59 -26.39
CA PHE A 358 -12.07 -23.39 -25.72
C PHE A 358 -11.73 -22.27 -26.71
N ASP A 359 -11.83 -21.01 -26.25
CA ASP A 359 -11.40 -19.79 -26.93
C ASP A 359 -10.25 -19.14 -26.18
N PHE A 360 -9.02 -19.39 -26.66
CA PHE A 360 -7.80 -18.85 -26.06
C PHE A 360 -7.34 -17.51 -26.67
N LYS A 361 -8.09 -16.91 -27.60
CA LYS A 361 -7.63 -15.72 -28.34
C LYS A 361 -7.19 -14.55 -27.44
N GLY A 362 -7.94 -14.29 -26.37
CA GLY A 362 -7.61 -13.23 -25.42
C GLY A 362 -6.35 -13.54 -24.61
N LEU A 363 -6.18 -14.80 -24.22
CA LEU A 363 -4.99 -15.29 -23.51
C LEU A 363 -3.77 -15.24 -24.42
N ASP A 364 -3.89 -15.68 -25.68
CA ASP A 364 -2.85 -15.63 -26.70
C ASP A 364 -2.39 -14.21 -26.98
N ALA A 365 -3.32 -13.27 -27.19
CA ALA A 365 -2.99 -11.87 -27.43
C ALA A 365 -2.25 -11.24 -26.23
N THR A 366 -2.69 -11.53 -25.01
CA THR A 366 -2.07 -10.97 -23.79
C THR A 366 -0.68 -11.54 -23.57
N LEU A 367 -0.51 -12.86 -23.66
CA LEU A 367 0.80 -13.50 -23.55
C LEU A 367 1.72 -13.07 -24.69
N ALA A 368 1.15 -12.84 -25.87
CA ALA A 368 1.90 -12.35 -27.01
C ALA A 368 2.58 -11.03 -26.70
N ASP A 369 1.80 -10.06 -26.22
CA ASP A 369 2.27 -8.74 -25.83
C ASP A 369 3.29 -8.83 -24.68
N ILE A 370 3.00 -9.63 -23.63
CA ILE A 370 3.92 -9.84 -22.51
C ILE A 370 5.30 -10.33 -22.97
N PHE A 371 5.35 -11.29 -23.90
CA PHE A 371 6.61 -11.89 -24.31
C PHE A 371 7.33 -11.12 -25.43
N GLN A 372 6.61 -10.62 -26.43
CA GLN A 372 7.22 -9.94 -27.59
C GLN A 372 7.49 -8.46 -27.35
N HIS A 373 6.72 -7.80 -26.50
CA HIS A 373 6.81 -6.34 -26.33
C HIS A 373 7.18 -5.95 -24.91
N LEU A 374 6.65 -6.62 -23.89
CA LEU A 374 6.91 -6.26 -22.48
C LEU A 374 8.12 -6.99 -21.89
N HIS A 375 8.54 -8.10 -22.51
CA HIS A 375 9.60 -9.00 -22.04
C HIS A 375 9.40 -9.47 -20.59
N GLY A 376 8.14 -9.67 -20.19
CA GLY A 376 7.75 -10.00 -18.82
C GLY A 376 7.71 -11.50 -18.51
N VAL A 377 7.62 -11.81 -17.22
CA VAL A 377 7.31 -13.14 -16.67
C VAL A 377 5.83 -13.14 -16.27
N PRO A 378 4.96 -13.93 -16.92
CA PRO A 378 3.55 -13.91 -16.61
C PRO A 378 3.24 -14.56 -15.26
N ILE A 379 2.37 -13.89 -14.49
CA ILE A 379 1.59 -14.50 -13.41
C ILE A 379 0.20 -14.75 -13.98
N LEU A 380 -0.18 -16.03 -14.13
CA LEU A 380 -1.47 -16.43 -14.64
C LEU A 380 -2.48 -16.58 -13.51
N LEU A 381 -3.52 -15.75 -13.52
CA LEU A 381 -4.63 -15.88 -12.59
C LEU A 381 -5.78 -16.66 -13.22
N GLY A 382 -6.19 -17.76 -12.59
CA GLY A 382 -7.37 -18.52 -12.98
C GLY A 382 -8.61 -17.97 -12.27
N TRP A 383 -9.44 -17.18 -12.95
CA TRP A 383 -10.55 -16.49 -12.30
C TRP A 383 -11.76 -17.40 -12.03
N CYS A 384 -12.22 -17.44 -10.77
CA CYS A 384 -13.38 -18.23 -10.34
C CYS A 384 -14.55 -17.34 -9.86
N PRO A 385 -15.60 -17.10 -10.67
CA PRO A 385 -16.80 -16.37 -10.29
C PRO A 385 -17.65 -17.25 -9.39
N TRP A 386 -17.26 -17.33 -8.13
CA TRP A 386 -17.97 -17.98 -7.03
C TRP A 386 -18.33 -19.47 -7.22
N THR A 387 -18.02 -20.25 -6.19
CA THR A 387 -18.73 -21.50 -5.88
C THR A 387 -20.13 -21.15 -5.36
N THR A 388 -21.01 -20.60 -6.21
CA THR A 388 -22.45 -20.68 -5.92
C THR A 388 -22.84 -22.17 -5.92
N ALA A 389 -23.96 -22.54 -5.30
CA ALA A 389 -24.46 -23.92 -5.37
C ALA A 389 -24.73 -24.39 -6.82
N ARG A 390 -24.62 -23.50 -7.82
CA ARG A 390 -24.84 -23.73 -9.25
C ARG A 390 -23.57 -23.59 -10.11
N GLY A 391 -22.41 -23.27 -9.53
CA GLY A 391 -21.13 -23.18 -10.25
C GLY A 391 -20.45 -24.55 -10.43
N PRO A 392 -19.45 -24.67 -11.31
CA PRO A 392 -18.67 -25.90 -11.46
C PRO A 392 -18.01 -26.34 -10.15
N SER A 393 -17.82 -27.64 -9.97
CA SER A 393 -17.04 -28.20 -8.86
C SER A 393 -15.56 -27.82 -8.97
N ALA A 394 -14.82 -27.89 -7.87
CA ALA A 394 -13.37 -27.63 -7.86
C ALA A 394 -12.60 -28.51 -8.87
N LYS A 395 -13.04 -29.77 -9.07
CA LYS A 395 -12.47 -30.67 -10.08
C LYS A 395 -12.72 -30.18 -11.49
N GLN A 396 -13.93 -29.72 -11.79
CA GLN A 396 -14.24 -29.14 -13.11
C GLN A 396 -13.42 -27.86 -13.36
N TYR A 397 -13.22 -27.01 -12.35
CA TYR A 397 -12.29 -25.89 -12.46
C TYR A 397 -10.85 -26.34 -12.73
N ALA A 398 -10.38 -27.41 -12.08
CA ALA A 398 -9.06 -27.97 -12.35
C ALA A 398 -8.91 -28.38 -13.83
N HIS A 399 -9.94 -28.97 -14.45
CA HIS A 399 -9.91 -29.28 -15.89
C HIS A 399 -9.76 -28.04 -16.77
N TYR A 400 -10.53 -27.01 -16.46
CA TYR A 400 -10.50 -25.76 -17.21
C TYR A 400 -9.13 -25.06 -17.08
N PHE A 401 -8.53 -25.11 -15.89
CA PHE A 401 -7.17 -24.61 -15.67
C PHE A 401 -6.10 -25.49 -16.32
N ALA A 402 -6.27 -26.80 -16.34
CA ALA A 402 -5.37 -27.71 -17.05
C ALA A 402 -5.35 -27.40 -18.55
N ALA A 403 -6.51 -27.14 -19.16
CA ALA A 403 -6.61 -26.78 -20.56
C ALA A 403 -5.85 -25.48 -20.86
N ALA A 404 -5.99 -24.46 -20.01
CA ALA A 404 -5.26 -23.20 -20.14
C ALA A 404 -3.75 -23.41 -19.95
N LEU A 405 -3.31 -24.14 -18.92
CA LEU A 405 -1.89 -24.40 -18.67
C LEU A 405 -1.25 -25.22 -19.79
N ALA A 406 -1.92 -26.28 -20.27
CA ALA A 406 -1.44 -27.11 -21.37
C ALA A 406 -1.36 -26.35 -22.70
N HIS A 407 -2.31 -25.43 -22.95
CA HIS A 407 -2.29 -24.53 -24.09
C HIS A 407 -1.08 -23.58 -24.04
N VAL A 408 -0.87 -22.93 -22.89
CA VAL A 408 0.21 -21.93 -22.74
C VAL A 408 1.60 -22.56 -22.68
N ASN A 409 1.76 -23.70 -22.02
CA ASN A 409 3.06 -24.38 -21.87
C ASN A 409 3.39 -25.35 -23.01
N ALA A 410 2.58 -25.39 -24.08
CA ALA A 410 2.79 -26.22 -25.27
C ALA A 410 2.96 -27.74 -24.99
N GLU A 411 2.36 -28.25 -23.91
CA GLU A 411 2.43 -29.67 -23.54
C GLU A 411 1.48 -30.56 -24.37
N THR A 412 0.70 -29.96 -25.28
CA THR A 412 -0.17 -30.67 -26.23
C THR A 412 0.30 -30.47 -27.68
N PRO A 413 0.46 -31.54 -28.48
CA PRO A 413 0.80 -31.43 -29.89
C PRO A 413 -0.43 -30.95 -30.67
N GLN A 414 -0.57 -29.64 -30.89
CA GLN A 414 -1.59 -29.03 -31.75
C GLN A 414 -0.95 -28.11 -32.81
N PRO A 415 -1.56 -27.92 -34.00
CA PRO A 415 -0.97 -27.19 -35.13
C PRO A 415 -1.04 -25.65 -34.99
N LEU A 416 -1.36 -25.14 -33.80
CA LEU A 416 -1.61 -23.73 -33.52
C LEU A 416 -0.63 -23.20 -32.47
N ALA A 417 0.62 -23.68 -32.46
CA ALA A 417 1.65 -23.07 -31.63
C ALA A 417 1.82 -21.60 -32.04
N PRO A 418 1.45 -20.61 -31.20
CA PRO A 418 1.68 -19.21 -31.51
C PRO A 418 3.19 -18.96 -31.60
N ALA A 419 3.61 -17.86 -32.22
CA ALA A 419 5.03 -17.46 -32.31
C ALA A 419 5.74 -17.27 -30.94
N HIS A 420 5.03 -17.46 -29.82
CA HIS A 420 5.50 -17.37 -28.43
C HIS A 420 5.78 -18.73 -27.77
N ALA A 421 5.70 -19.84 -28.52
CA ALA A 421 5.81 -21.22 -28.03
C ALA A 421 7.13 -21.59 -27.29
N ALA A 422 8.05 -20.64 -27.08
CA ALA A 422 9.25 -20.80 -26.26
C ALA A 422 9.05 -20.38 -24.79
N ALA A 423 7.92 -19.77 -24.43
CA ALA A 423 7.74 -19.15 -23.13
C ALA A 423 6.69 -19.86 -22.26
N THR A 424 7.11 -20.31 -21.08
CA THR A 424 6.29 -21.09 -20.14
C THR A 424 5.76 -20.23 -18.99
N VAL A 425 4.47 -20.38 -18.67
CA VAL A 425 3.89 -19.86 -17.43
C VAL A 425 4.38 -20.71 -16.28
N ARG A 426 5.07 -20.06 -15.33
CA ARG A 426 5.61 -20.69 -14.11
C ARG A 426 4.79 -20.37 -12.86
N TYR A 427 4.06 -19.25 -12.85
CA TYR A 427 3.34 -18.79 -11.67
C TYR A 427 1.84 -18.83 -11.96
N PHE A 428 1.12 -19.67 -11.23
CA PHE A 428 -0.32 -19.82 -11.38
C PHE A 428 -1.04 -19.62 -10.05
N GLU A 429 -2.07 -18.79 -10.05
CA GLU A 429 -2.94 -18.58 -8.89
C GLU A 429 -4.39 -18.90 -9.29
N PRO A 430 -4.96 -20.04 -8.84
CA PRO A 430 -6.39 -20.26 -8.96
C PRO A 430 -7.11 -19.33 -7.98
N THR A 431 -7.61 -18.19 -8.48
CA THR A 431 -7.95 -17.02 -7.68
C THR A 431 -9.46 -16.78 -7.56
N ILE A 432 -9.85 -16.24 -6.41
CA ILE A 432 -11.06 -15.44 -6.23
C ILE A 432 -10.55 -14.05 -5.88
N VAL A 433 -10.82 -13.04 -6.73
CA VAL A 433 -10.33 -11.67 -6.49
C VAL A 433 -10.96 -11.13 -5.20
N GLU A 434 -10.10 -10.66 -4.29
CA GLU A 434 -10.42 -9.82 -3.12
C GLU A 434 -11.66 -10.29 -2.34
N PRO A 435 -11.59 -11.41 -1.60
CA PRO A 435 -12.76 -11.97 -0.91
C PRO A 435 -13.13 -11.21 0.37
N GLU A 436 -13.26 -9.89 0.29
CA GLU A 436 -13.49 -9.02 1.43
C GLU A 436 -14.72 -9.42 2.27
N GLY A 437 -14.58 -9.36 3.60
CA GLY A 437 -15.70 -9.52 4.55
C GLY A 437 -16.28 -10.94 4.68
N ARG A 438 -15.52 -11.99 4.36
CA ARG A 438 -16.02 -13.39 4.33
C ARG A 438 -15.72 -14.18 5.62
N THR A 439 -16.54 -15.19 5.92
CA THR A 439 -16.49 -15.98 7.17
C THR A 439 -15.33 -17.01 7.21
N VAL A 440 -14.94 -17.52 8.38
CA VAL A 440 -13.97 -18.65 8.51
C VAL A 440 -14.37 -19.84 7.63
N ALA A 441 -15.66 -20.18 7.60
CA ALA A 441 -16.19 -21.25 6.77
C ALA A 441 -15.95 -20.99 5.27
N TRP A 442 -16.00 -19.73 4.85
CA TRP A 442 -15.67 -19.35 3.49
C TRP A 442 -14.18 -19.59 3.18
N PHE A 443 -13.27 -19.16 4.06
CA PHE A 443 -11.83 -19.39 3.88
C PHE A 443 -11.47 -20.87 3.90
N ASN A 444 -12.12 -21.69 4.73
CA ASN A 444 -11.96 -23.15 4.71
C ASN A 444 -12.36 -23.74 3.34
N ARG A 445 -13.48 -23.30 2.77
CA ARG A 445 -13.91 -23.73 1.43
C ARG A 445 -12.92 -23.29 0.36
N LEU A 446 -12.35 -22.08 0.47
CA LEU A 446 -11.33 -21.61 -0.45
C LEU A 446 -10.06 -22.48 -0.37
N GLY A 447 -9.58 -22.79 0.85
CA GLY A 447 -8.43 -23.68 1.03
C GLY A 447 -8.68 -25.11 0.49
N GLN A 448 -9.89 -25.64 0.68
CA GLN A 448 -10.30 -26.94 0.11
C GLN A 448 -10.37 -26.90 -1.42
N PHE A 449 -10.94 -25.83 -1.99
CA PHE A 449 -10.96 -25.60 -3.43
C PHE A 449 -9.54 -25.57 -3.99
N PHE A 450 -8.67 -24.74 -3.41
CA PHE A 450 -7.27 -24.64 -3.79
C PHE A 450 -6.57 -25.99 -3.74
N ASN A 451 -6.69 -26.73 -2.63
CA ASN A 451 -6.08 -28.05 -2.49
C ASN A 451 -6.57 -29.04 -3.54
N THR A 452 -7.87 -29.01 -3.86
CA THR A 452 -8.42 -29.90 -4.89
C THR A 452 -7.81 -29.56 -6.25
N VAL A 453 -7.79 -28.28 -6.64
CA VAL A 453 -7.19 -27.83 -7.90
C VAL A 453 -5.70 -28.15 -7.96
N ALA A 454 -4.93 -27.78 -6.94
CA ALA A 454 -3.49 -28.00 -6.90
C ALA A 454 -3.13 -29.49 -6.91
N SER A 455 -3.86 -30.35 -6.18
CA SER A 455 -3.58 -31.79 -6.15
C SER A 455 -3.89 -32.47 -7.49
N GLU A 456 -4.88 -31.99 -8.23
CA GLU A 456 -5.19 -32.49 -9.57
C GLU A 456 -4.17 -31.99 -10.61
N LEU A 457 -3.62 -30.77 -10.47
CA LEU A 457 -2.76 -30.15 -11.49
C LEU A 457 -1.25 -30.37 -11.29
N LYS A 458 -0.73 -30.29 -10.06
CA LYS A 458 0.71 -30.41 -9.76
C LYS A 458 1.37 -31.68 -10.35
N PRO A 459 0.73 -32.86 -10.36
CA PRO A 459 1.32 -34.06 -10.96
C PRO A 459 1.58 -33.95 -12.47
N HIS A 460 0.86 -33.06 -13.16
CA HIS A 460 0.96 -32.88 -14.61
C HIS A 460 1.78 -31.65 -15.00
N PHE A 461 1.75 -30.60 -14.19
CA PHE A 461 2.44 -29.34 -14.43
C PHE A 461 3.54 -29.08 -13.39
N SER A 462 4.55 -29.96 -13.33
CA SER A 462 5.55 -29.97 -12.25
C SER A 462 6.44 -28.72 -12.15
N GLU A 463 6.58 -27.96 -13.24
CA GLU A 463 7.33 -26.71 -13.28
C GLU A 463 6.50 -25.49 -12.83
N VAL A 464 5.18 -25.65 -12.66
CA VAL A 464 4.27 -24.58 -12.25
C VAL A 464 4.23 -24.48 -10.72
N LEU A 465 4.40 -23.27 -10.21
CA LEU A 465 4.30 -22.90 -8.81
C LEU A 465 2.91 -22.34 -8.53
N PHE A 466 2.20 -22.97 -7.59
CA PHE A 466 0.83 -22.68 -7.25
C PHE A 466 0.75 -21.70 -6.08
N GLY A 467 0.15 -20.55 -6.35
CA GLY A 467 -0.06 -19.48 -5.39
C GLY A 467 -1.50 -19.40 -4.93
N MET A 468 -1.70 -18.84 -3.75
CA MET A 468 -3.03 -18.54 -3.24
C MET A 468 -3.09 -17.10 -2.77
N HIS A 469 -4.24 -16.46 -3.02
CA HIS A 469 -4.54 -15.14 -2.50
C HIS A 469 -4.43 -15.11 -0.96
N GLY A 470 -3.52 -14.29 -0.47
CA GLY A 470 -3.25 -14.01 0.94
C GLY A 470 -3.27 -12.51 1.16
N TRP A 471 -4.38 -11.99 1.65
CA TRP A 471 -4.55 -10.55 1.83
C TRP A 471 -3.59 -9.97 2.89
N SER A 472 -3.43 -8.64 2.92
CA SER A 472 -2.49 -7.93 3.79
C SER A 472 -2.94 -7.77 5.24
N SER A 473 -4.06 -8.37 5.62
CA SER A 473 -4.49 -8.45 7.02
C SER A 473 -4.05 -9.76 7.64
N TYR A 474 -3.59 -9.67 8.89
CA TYR A 474 -3.05 -10.77 9.69
C TYR A 474 -3.83 -12.09 9.54
N PRO A 475 -5.16 -12.18 9.83
CA PRO A 475 -5.90 -13.46 9.76
C PRO A 475 -5.88 -14.12 8.38
N TYR A 476 -5.73 -13.35 7.30
CA TYR A 476 -5.82 -13.87 5.93
C TYR A 476 -4.51 -14.46 5.40
N CYS A 477 -3.36 -14.12 5.98
CA CYS A 477 -2.08 -14.73 5.56
C CYS A 477 -1.85 -16.10 6.21
N PHE A 478 -2.27 -16.29 7.47
CA PHE A 478 -2.04 -17.57 8.18
C PHE A 478 -3.02 -18.65 7.74
N HIS A 479 -4.23 -18.27 7.31
CA HIS A 479 -5.25 -19.25 6.94
C HIS A 479 -4.83 -20.15 5.77
N PRO A 480 -4.37 -19.63 4.61
CA PRO A 480 -3.84 -20.47 3.53
C PRO A 480 -2.71 -21.40 4.00
N VAL A 481 -1.79 -20.91 4.85
CA VAL A 481 -0.69 -21.73 5.39
C VAL A 481 -1.23 -22.89 6.23
N ASN A 482 -2.30 -22.66 7.00
CA ASN A 482 -2.93 -23.70 7.81
C ASN A 482 -3.73 -24.72 6.98
N THR A 483 -4.38 -24.29 5.90
CA THR A 483 -5.29 -25.15 5.15
C THR A 483 -4.68 -25.82 3.93
N CYS A 484 -3.71 -25.19 3.29
CA CYS A 484 -3.20 -25.63 1.98
C CYS A 484 -1.93 -26.50 2.09
N GLY A 485 -1.19 -26.42 3.19
CA GLY A 485 0.00 -27.23 3.42
C GLY A 485 0.99 -27.16 2.24
N ASP A 486 1.51 -28.32 1.82
CA ASP A 486 2.55 -28.42 0.77
C ASP A 486 2.03 -28.15 -0.65
N ASN A 487 0.72 -28.00 -0.85
CA ASN A 487 0.17 -27.57 -2.12
C ASN A 487 0.42 -26.07 -2.39
N LEU A 488 0.79 -25.29 -1.38
CA LEU A 488 1.02 -23.86 -1.49
C LEU A 488 2.51 -23.55 -1.68
N ASP A 489 2.89 -23.10 -2.87
CA ASP A 489 4.29 -22.74 -3.18
C ASP A 489 4.59 -21.28 -2.83
N TRP A 490 3.60 -20.39 -3.01
CA TRP A 490 3.74 -18.97 -2.72
C TRP A 490 2.42 -18.32 -2.27
N LEU A 491 2.53 -17.20 -1.56
CA LEU A 491 1.40 -16.35 -1.16
C LEU A 491 1.36 -15.08 -2.00
N SER A 492 0.16 -14.76 -2.49
CA SER A 492 -0.14 -13.54 -3.25
C SER A 492 -0.62 -12.45 -2.31
N MET A 493 0.12 -11.35 -2.17
CA MET A 493 -0.22 -10.24 -1.28
C MET A 493 -0.68 -9.00 -2.04
N GLN A 494 -1.71 -8.33 -1.48
CA GLN A 494 -2.24 -7.06 -1.98
C GLN A 494 -2.34 -5.99 -0.88
N PRO A 495 -1.22 -5.40 -0.46
CA PRO A 495 -1.15 -4.58 0.74
C PRO A 495 -1.41 -3.10 0.49
N TYR A 496 -2.62 -2.78 0.05
CA TYR A 496 -3.05 -1.40 -0.14
C TYR A 496 -2.96 -0.60 1.16
N GLY A 497 -2.18 0.49 1.11
CA GLY A 497 -1.99 1.42 2.22
C GLY A 497 -1.22 0.86 3.44
N HIS A 498 -0.41 -0.19 3.25
CA HIS A 498 0.53 -0.69 4.26
C HIS A 498 1.98 -0.38 3.88
N THR A 499 2.78 0.09 4.84
CA THR A 499 4.20 0.40 4.57
C THR A 499 4.95 -0.89 4.22
N GLY A 500 6.03 -0.77 3.44
CA GLY A 500 6.91 -1.91 3.18
C GLY A 500 7.38 -2.57 4.49
N GLU A 501 7.75 -1.77 5.50
CA GLU A 501 8.09 -2.27 6.84
C GLU A 501 6.97 -3.13 7.45
N ALA A 502 5.71 -2.65 7.44
CA ALA A 502 4.59 -3.39 8.01
C ALA A 502 4.33 -4.72 7.28
N ILE A 503 4.38 -4.70 5.94
CA ILE A 503 4.16 -5.87 5.09
C ILE A 503 5.20 -6.95 5.39
N PHE A 504 6.47 -6.57 5.40
CA PHE A 504 7.55 -7.53 5.54
C PHE A 504 7.72 -8.02 6.99
N ASN A 505 7.36 -7.22 8.00
CA ASN A 505 7.24 -7.71 9.38
C ASN A 505 6.12 -8.75 9.55
N LEU A 506 4.97 -8.53 8.89
CA LEU A 506 3.90 -9.53 8.83
C LEU A 506 4.40 -10.80 8.12
N TRP A 507 5.10 -10.64 7.00
CA TRP A 507 5.65 -11.74 6.24
C TRP A 507 6.62 -12.61 7.06
N GLU A 508 7.52 -12.02 7.83
CA GLU A 508 8.40 -12.78 8.73
C GLU A 508 7.63 -13.59 9.77
N THR A 509 6.52 -13.04 10.27
CA THR A 509 5.64 -13.76 11.20
C THR A 509 4.94 -14.94 10.50
N VAL A 510 4.49 -14.75 9.27
CA VAL A 510 3.89 -15.81 8.44
C VAL A 510 4.91 -16.90 8.13
N LEU A 511 6.14 -16.54 7.77
CA LEU A 511 7.24 -17.49 7.54
C LEU A 511 7.57 -18.29 8.80
N ALA A 512 7.66 -17.64 9.96
CA ALA A 512 7.88 -18.30 11.24
C ALA A 512 6.77 -19.33 11.53
N HIS A 513 5.51 -18.97 11.27
CA HIS A 513 4.37 -19.90 11.40
C HIS A 513 4.42 -21.04 10.39
N ALA A 514 4.73 -20.75 9.12
CA ALA A 514 4.87 -21.76 8.07
C ALA A 514 5.97 -22.79 8.40
N ARG A 515 7.10 -22.33 8.96
CA ARG A 515 8.19 -23.21 9.45
C ARG A 515 7.69 -24.15 10.56
N GLN A 516 6.89 -23.67 11.50
CA GLN A 516 6.28 -24.51 12.54
C GLN A 516 5.32 -25.57 11.96
N LYS A 517 4.69 -25.27 10.82
CA LYS A 517 3.81 -26.18 10.08
C LYS A 517 4.51 -27.09 9.07
N ARG A 518 5.84 -27.05 8.99
CA ARG A 518 6.71 -27.79 8.03
C ARG A 518 6.62 -27.31 6.57
N SER A 519 5.98 -26.18 6.28
CA SER A 519 5.92 -25.55 4.96
C SER A 519 7.09 -24.57 4.74
N GLY A 520 8.32 -24.99 5.04
CA GLY A 520 9.50 -24.12 5.12
C GLY A 520 10.01 -23.51 3.80
N ARG A 521 9.34 -23.77 2.67
CA ARG A 521 9.72 -23.27 1.33
C ARG A 521 8.84 -22.13 0.82
N LEU A 522 7.85 -21.72 1.61
CA LEU A 522 6.87 -20.71 1.22
C LEU A 522 7.55 -19.41 0.78
N LYS A 523 7.10 -18.88 -0.36
CA LYS A 523 7.52 -17.58 -0.89
C LYS A 523 6.35 -16.59 -0.93
N MET A 524 6.64 -15.33 -1.19
CA MET A 524 5.64 -14.29 -1.40
C MET A 524 5.80 -13.65 -2.78
N ILE A 525 4.68 -13.30 -3.40
CA ILE A 525 4.62 -12.31 -4.49
C ILE A 525 3.66 -11.22 -4.03
N VAL A 526 4.09 -9.97 -4.05
CA VAL A 526 3.15 -8.85 -3.91
C VAL A 526 2.57 -8.61 -5.30
N THR A 527 1.37 -9.11 -5.54
CA THR A 527 0.74 -9.14 -6.87
C THR A 527 0.05 -7.83 -7.23
N GLU A 528 -0.28 -7.02 -6.23
CA GLU A 528 -0.77 -5.65 -6.42
C GLU A 528 -0.34 -4.80 -5.22
N TRP A 529 0.14 -3.60 -5.44
CA TRP A 529 0.32 -2.64 -4.36
C TRP A 529 0.28 -1.22 -4.90
N ASP A 530 -0.25 -0.32 -4.07
CA ASP A 530 -0.01 1.11 -4.11
C ASP A 530 -0.38 1.68 -2.74
N PHE A 531 0.13 2.86 -2.45
CA PHE A 531 -0.43 3.74 -1.45
C PHE A 531 -1.25 4.78 -2.21
N TRP A 532 -2.53 4.95 -1.87
CA TRP A 532 -3.44 5.92 -2.51
C TRP A 532 -3.04 7.38 -2.16
N LEU A 533 -1.83 7.76 -2.54
CA LEU A 533 -1.11 8.98 -2.18
C LEU A 533 -0.67 9.70 -3.45
N TYR A 534 -0.30 10.97 -3.27
CA TYR A 534 0.23 11.83 -4.32
C TYR A 534 1.45 12.60 -3.82
N GLY A 535 2.28 13.06 -4.75
CA GLY A 535 3.42 13.92 -4.45
C GLY A 535 4.53 13.22 -3.66
N HIS A 536 5.15 13.94 -2.72
CA HIS A 536 6.28 13.43 -1.92
C HIS A 536 5.98 12.13 -1.16
N PRO A 537 4.84 11.98 -0.46
CA PRO A 537 4.49 10.71 0.19
C PRO A 537 4.43 9.50 -0.76
N ALA A 538 3.96 9.68 -2.01
CA ALA A 538 3.90 8.59 -2.99
C ALA A 538 5.29 8.21 -3.54
N PHE A 539 6.16 9.18 -3.77
CA PHE A 539 7.55 8.91 -4.12
C PHE A 539 8.25 8.10 -3.01
N ASP A 540 8.11 8.55 -1.76
CA ASP A 540 8.71 7.91 -0.59
C ASP A 540 8.14 6.52 -0.31
N SER A 541 6.83 6.33 -0.43
CA SER A 541 6.20 5.01 -0.21
C SER A 541 6.76 3.95 -1.17
N ILE A 542 6.99 4.33 -2.43
CA ILE A 542 7.60 3.45 -3.43
C ILE A 542 9.06 3.12 -3.07
N MET A 543 9.85 4.14 -2.73
CA MET A 543 11.25 3.97 -2.32
C MET A 543 11.37 3.05 -1.09
N GLN A 544 10.55 3.28 -0.08
CA GLN A 544 10.53 2.45 1.14
C GLN A 544 10.04 1.03 0.90
N MET A 545 9.07 0.83 -0.01
CA MET A 545 8.61 -0.51 -0.39
C MET A 545 9.76 -1.34 -0.96
N TRP A 546 10.53 -0.78 -1.88
CA TRP A 546 11.66 -1.51 -2.48
C TRP A 546 12.81 -1.76 -1.52
N ARG A 547 13.09 -0.85 -0.58
CA ARG A 547 14.04 -1.11 0.50
C ARG A 547 13.66 -2.40 1.23
N SER A 548 12.41 -2.53 1.65
CA SER A 548 11.93 -3.71 2.35
C SER A 548 11.94 -4.95 1.45
N ALA A 549 11.53 -4.83 0.18
CA ALA A 549 11.52 -5.94 -0.76
C ALA A 549 12.91 -6.49 -1.04
N VAL A 550 13.90 -5.62 -1.24
CA VAL A 550 15.31 -6.01 -1.47
C VAL A 550 15.90 -6.70 -0.24
N ALA A 551 15.58 -6.25 0.96
CA ALA A 551 16.03 -6.90 2.20
C ALA A 551 15.48 -8.33 2.37
N HIS A 552 14.41 -8.69 1.65
CA HIS A 552 13.74 -9.99 1.70
C HIS A 552 13.72 -10.68 0.33
N ALA A 553 14.68 -10.36 -0.56
CA ALA A 553 14.73 -10.90 -1.93
C ALA A 553 14.86 -12.44 -1.98
N ASP A 554 15.27 -13.07 -0.88
CA ASP A 554 15.35 -14.52 -0.74
C ASP A 554 13.98 -15.18 -0.54
N THR A 555 12.99 -14.47 0.01
CA THR A 555 11.63 -14.98 0.29
C THR A 555 10.52 -14.27 -0.48
N CYS A 556 10.79 -13.07 -1.00
CA CYS A 556 9.92 -12.32 -1.90
C CYS A 556 10.38 -12.50 -3.36
N LEU A 557 9.55 -13.14 -4.17
CA LEU A 557 9.87 -13.42 -5.57
C LEU A 557 9.65 -12.21 -6.48
N GLY A 558 8.88 -11.23 -6.03
CA GLY A 558 8.63 -10.01 -6.78
C GLY A 558 7.55 -9.13 -6.16
N VAL A 559 7.54 -7.88 -6.62
CA VAL A 559 6.59 -6.85 -6.20
C VAL A 559 6.07 -6.15 -7.46
N LEU A 560 4.76 -6.21 -7.68
CA LEU A 560 4.09 -5.74 -8.88
C LEU A 560 3.28 -4.48 -8.60
N HIS A 561 3.80 -3.33 -9.01
CA HIS A 561 3.05 -2.07 -8.93
C HIS A 561 1.83 -2.15 -9.85
N TYR A 562 0.67 -1.82 -9.30
CA TYR A 562 -0.60 -2.36 -9.77
C TYR A 562 -0.90 -2.06 -11.24
N ARG A 563 -0.59 -0.86 -11.74
CA ARG A 563 -0.87 -0.47 -13.14
C ARG A 563 0.16 0.48 -13.72
N TRP A 564 0.32 0.39 -15.04
CA TRP A 564 0.98 1.39 -15.87
C TRP A 564 0.12 2.65 -16.02
N THR A 565 -1.15 2.52 -16.45
CA THR A 565 -2.03 3.69 -16.62
C THR A 565 -2.81 4.02 -15.36
N GLU A 566 -3.06 5.32 -15.17
CA GLU A 566 -3.85 5.84 -14.07
C GLU A 566 -5.28 5.33 -14.17
N PHE A 567 -5.73 4.69 -13.12
CA PHE A 567 -7.11 4.29 -12.94
C PHE A 567 -7.76 5.20 -11.92
N GLU A 568 -8.98 5.64 -12.22
CA GLU A 568 -9.79 6.48 -11.35
C GLU A 568 -11.17 5.84 -11.15
N GLN A 569 -11.45 5.37 -9.95
CA GLN A 569 -12.81 4.97 -9.55
C GLN A 569 -13.00 5.19 -8.05
N GLY A 570 -14.11 5.78 -7.61
CA GLY A 570 -14.53 5.76 -6.20
C GLY A 570 -13.56 6.37 -5.17
N GLY A 571 -12.57 7.16 -5.61
CA GLY A 571 -11.50 7.68 -4.74
C GLY A 571 -10.19 6.88 -4.77
N TYR A 572 -10.15 5.79 -5.54
CA TYR A 572 -8.93 5.06 -5.85
C TYR A 572 -8.21 5.70 -7.04
N VAL A 573 -6.94 6.09 -6.84
CA VAL A 573 -6.07 6.55 -7.91
C VAL A 573 -4.69 5.90 -7.83
N PHE A 574 -4.36 5.11 -8.85
CA PHE A 574 -3.11 4.35 -8.96
C PHE A 574 -2.68 4.28 -10.43
N GLY A 575 -1.37 4.29 -10.69
CA GLY A 575 -0.80 4.25 -12.05
C GLY A 575 0.46 5.10 -12.18
N LEU A 576 1.26 4.87 -13.23
CA LEU A 576 2.47 5.63 -13.54
C LEU A 576 2.29 6.69 -14.62
N ILE A 577 1.28 6.55 -15.49
CA ILE A 577 0.96 7.54 -16.54
C ILE A 577 -0.50 8.00 -16.44
N GLY A 578 -0.76 9.30 -16.60
CA GLY A 578 -2.11 9.85 -16.47
C GLY A 578 -3.02 9.49 -17.65
N ARG A 579 -4.32 9.25 -17.37
CA ARG A 579 -5.31 8.84 -18.39
C ARG A 579 -6.20 9.96 -18.94
N GLY A 580 -6.01 11.22 -18.52
CA GLY A 580 -6.94 12.32 -18.85
C GLY A 580 -6.35 13.51 -19.63
N SER A 581 -7.14 14.07 -20.55
CA SER A 581 -7.10 15.49 -20.94
C SER A 581 -8.05 16.36 -20.09
N GLY A 582 -8.70 15.74 -19.09
CA GLY A 582 -9.61 16.42 -18.19
C GLY A 582 -8.91 17.53 -17.41
N PRO A 583 -9.62 18.60 -17.03
CA PRO A 583 -9.07 19.61 -16.16
C PRO A 583 -8.91 18.97 -14.78
N TYR A 584 -7.76 18.35 -14.52
CA TYR A 584 -7.31 18.07 -13.15
C TYR A 584 -7.48 19.40 -12.40
N GLY A 585 -8.50 19.44 -11.54
CA GLY A 585 -8.86 20.63 -10.77
C GLY A 585 -7.58 21.09 -10.11
N GLN A 586 -7.09 22.24 -10.58
CA GLN A 586 -5.76 22.80 -10.37
C GLN A 586 -5.00 22.07 -9.26
N LEU A 587 -4.21 21.04 -9.61
CA LEU A 587 -3.16 20.59 -8.71
C LEU A 587 -2.44 21.84 -8.21
N PRO A 588 -2.03 21.90 -6.93
CA PRO A 588 -1.25 23.03 -6.44
C PRO A 588 -0.15 23.33 -7.47
N PRO A 589 0.11 24.60 -7.87
CA PRO A 589 1.02 24.91 -8.97
C PRO A 589 2.40 24.25 -8.88
N GLN A 590 2.81 23.91 -7.66
CA GLN A 590 4.02 23.15 -7.34
C GLN A 590 3.99 21.67 -7.74
N TRP A 591 2.85 21.10 -8.11
CA TRP A 591 2.67 19.69 -8.45
C TRP A 591 2.38 19.54 -9.96
N PRO A 592 3.13 18.67 -10.65
CA PRO A 592 3.04 18.52 -12.09
C PRO A 592 1.67 17.96 -12.49
N ARG A 593 0.98 18.63 -13.42
CA ARG A 593 -0.27 18.14 -14.03
C ARG A 593 0.06 17.02 -15.02
N PRO A 594 -0.35 15.77 -14.78
CA PRO A 594 -0.31 14.79 -15.84
C PRO A 594 -1.28 15.23 -16.95
N GLY A 595 -0.89 14.96 -18.19
CA GLY A 595 -1.78 14.98 -19.34
C GLY A 595 -1.88 13.56 -19.89
N LEU A 596 -2.76 13.35 -20.87
CA LEU A 596 -2.88 12.07 -21.57
C LEU A 596 -1.49 11.58 -22.00
N ASN A 597 -1.13 10.35 -21.60
CA ASN A 597 0.16 9.72 -21.87
C ASN A 597 1.39 10.44 -21.28
N ARG A 598 1.22 11.29 -20.26
CA ARG A 598 2.36 11.89 -19.54
C ARG A 598 2.65 11.15 -18.24
N PRO A 599 3.93 11.01 -17.87
CA PRO A 599 4.30 10.42 -16.59
C PRO A 599 3.70 11.20 -15.42
N ILE A 600 3.20 10.48 -14.43
CA ILE A 600 2.94 11.00 -13.10
C ILE A 600 4.31 11.16 -12.42
N THR A 601 4.81 12.40 -12.40
CA THR A 601 6.21 12.70 -12.14
C THR A 601 6.75 12.05 -10.87
N TYR A 602 6.03 12.08 -9.74
CA TYR A 602 6.52 11.52 -8.48
C TYR A 602 6.68 9.99 -8.50
N ARG A 603 5.74 9.22 -9.06
CA ARG A 603 5.91 7.76 -9.14
C ARG A 603 6.94 7.41 -10.21
N TYR A 604 6.86 8.04 -11.38
CA TYR A 604 7.84 7.88 -12.44
C TYR A 604 9.28 8.10 -11.94
N ASN A 605 9.52 9.17 -11.18
CA ASN A 605 10.84 9.53 -10.67
C ASN A 605 11.41 8.47 -9.72
N ALA A 606 10.57 7.80 -8.92
CA ALA A 606 11.00 6.69 -8.08
C ALA A 606 11.46 5.48 -8.93
N PHE A 607 10.64 5.06 -9.90
CA PHE A 607 10.99 4.01 -10.85
C PHE A 607 12.24 4.35 -11.66
N TRP A 608 12.33 5.58 -12.14
CA TRP A 608 13.47 6.07 -12.88
C TRP A 608 14.75 5.97 -12.06
N LEU A 609 14.72 6.32 -10.77
CA LEU A 609 15.91 6.20 -9.91
C LEU A 609 16.35 4.74 -9.71
N MET A 610 15.40 3.82 -9.66
CA MET A 610 15.62 2.39 -9.37
C MET A 610 15.75 1.51 -10.61
N ARG A 611 15.59 2.07 -11.82
CA ARG A 611 15.57 1.36 -13.11
C ARG A 611 16.82 0.53 -13.44
N HIS A 612 17.86 0.56 -12.62
CA HIS A 612 19.10 -0.23 -12.79
C HIS A 612 19.44 -1.11 -11.56
N CYS A 613 18.60 -1.11 -10.52
CA CYS A 613 18.79 -1.88 -9.28
C CYS A 613 18.42 -3.37 -9.46
N ARG A 614 19.22 -4.16 -10.17
CA ARG A 614 18.98 -5.59 -10.36
C ARG A 614 20.27 -6.38 -10.58
N GLY A 615 20.15 -7.71 -10.60
CA GLY A 615 21.26 -8.64 -10.76
C GLY A 615 21.93 -8.95 -9.42
N VAL A 616 23.24 -9.13 -9.42
CA VAL A 616 23.99 -9.46 -8.20
C VAL A 616 23.96 -8.27 -7.25
N ALA A 617 23.41 -8.43 -6.04
CA ALA A 617 23.47 -7.41 -5.01
C ALA A 617 24.84 -7.40 -4.35
N TYR A 618 25.25 -6.25 -3.83
CA TYR A 618 26.48 -6.10 -3.06
C TYR A 618 26.15 -5.50 -1.70
N PRO A 619 26.69 -6.06 -0.60
CA PRO A 619 26.46 -5.50 0.73
C PRO A 619 26.90 -4.03 0.79
N THR A 620 26.00 -3.19 1.30
CA THR A 620 26.25 -1.76 1.52
C THR A 620 26.32 -1.47 3.01
N VAL A 621 27.29 -0.66 3.44
CA VAL A 621 27.35 -0.15 4.81
C VAL A 621 27.19 1.36 4.76
N LEU A 622 25.99 1.85 5.11
CA LEU A 622 25.67 3.26 5.26
C LEU A 622 25.68 3.62 6.74
N ASP A 623 26.59 4.52 7.14
CA ASP A 623 26.68 5.03 8.50
C ASP A 623 26.43 6.54 8.51
N VAL A 624 25.37 6.97 9.20
CA VAL A 624 25.03 8.38 9.40
C VAL A 624 24.80 8.60 10.91
N PRO A 625 25.84 8.92 11.69
CA PRO A 625 25.76 8.93 13.16
C PRO A 625 24.68 9.86 13.73
N ALA A 626 24.40 10.97 13.04
CA ALA A 626 23.33 11.90 13.42
C ALA A 626 21.93 11.27 13.37
N LEU A 627 21.73 10.25 12.53
CA LEU A 627 20.46 9.53 12.35
C LEU A 627 20.39 8.22 13.15
N ALA A 628 21.46 7.81 13.85
CA ALA A 628 21.55 6.50 14.52
C ALA A 628 20.50 6.29 15.64
N THR A 629 19.94 7.37 16.19
CA THR A 629 18.87 7.35 17.20
C THR A 629 17.48 7.22 16.59
N SER A 630 17.35 7.33 15.27
CA SER A 630 16.15 6.98 14.52
C SER A 630 16.26 5.51 14.12
N PRO A 631 15.16 4.75 14.09
CA PRO A 631 15.11 3.50 13.36
C PRO A 631 15.65 3.74 11.94
N SER A 632 16.38 2.76 11.41
CA SER A 632 17.17 2.81 10.17
C SER A 632 16.36 3.05 8.89
N THR A 633 15.15 3.60 8.98
CA THR A 633 14.19 3.81 7.89
C THR A 633 14.39 5.11 7.13
N ARG A 634 15.12 6.10 7.69
CA ARG A 634 15.22 7.42 7.06
C ARG A 634 16.22 7.51 5.93
N ALA A 635 17.26 6.70 5.92
CA ALA A 635 18.23 6.65 4.84
C ALA A 635 18.67 5.21 4.59
N TYR A 636 18.87 4.86 3.33
CA TYR A 636 19.38 3.55 2.95
C TYR A 636 20.19 3.63 1.65
N ALA A 637 20.95 2.58 1.37
CA ALA A 637 21.63 2.39 0.09
C ALA A 637 21.40 0.96 -0.42
N ILE A 638 21.42 0.81 -1.75
CA ILE A 638 21.36 -0.48 -2.45
C ILE A 638 22.43 -0.46 -3.53
N ALA A 639 23.22 -1.52 -3.63
CA ALA A 639 24.22 -1.66 -4.69
C ALA A 639 24.01 -2.96 -5.47
N THR A 640 24.05 -2.87 -6.80
CA THR A 640 23.80 -4.01 -7.70
C THR A 640 24.70 -4.02 -8.93
N CYS A 641 24.84 -5.18 -9.57
CA CYS A 641 25.46 -5.34 -10.88
C CYS A 641 24.61 -6.25 -11.78
N ALA A 642 24.25 -5.76 -12.96
CA ALA A 642 23.60 -6.55 -14.02
C ALA A 642 24.27 -6.29 -15.37
N GLY A 643 24.64 -7.35 -16.09
CA GLY A 643 25.29 -7.22 -17.41
C GLY A 643 26.57 -6.38 -17.38
N GLY A 644 27.31 -6.38 -16.27
CA GLY A 644 28.51 -5.57 -16.09
C GLY A 644 28.25 -4.08 -15.81
N LYS A 645 26.99 -3.63 -15.73
CA LYS A 645 26.60 -2.28 -15.28
C LYS A 645 26.51 -2.26 -13.77
N LEU A 646 27.31 -1.41 -13.11
CA LEU A 646 27.27 -1.23 -11.65
C LEU A 646 26.29 -0.11 -11.30
N ASN A 647 25.59 -0.25 -10.19
CA ASN A 647 24.63 0.74 -9.72
C ASN A 647 24.67 0.87 -8.19
N ILE A 648 24.68 2.10 -7.67
CA ILE A 648 24.48 2.39 -6.25
C ILE A 648 23.34 3.40 -6.13
N VAL A 649 22.23 3.04 -5.49
CA VAL A 649 21.19 4.00 -5.10
C VAL A 649 21.35 4.35 -3.63
N ILE A 650 21.24 5.64 -3.33
CA ILE A 650 21.22 6.21 -1.98
C ILE A 650 19.95 7.03 -1.85
N TYR A 651 19.18 6.80 -0.80
CA TYR A 651 17.93 7.50 -0.55
C TYR A 651 17.91 8.16 0.83
N TYR A 652 17.34 9.36 0.91
CA TYR A 652 17.01 10.03 2.17
C TYR A 652 15.53 10.44 2.18
N GLY A 653 14.75 9.88 3.10
CA GLY A 653 13.33 10.14 3.29
C GLY A 653 13.05 11.40 4.11
N TYR A 654 12.02 11.37 4.96
CA TYR A 654 11.61 12.54 5.75
C TYR A 654 12.71 13.07 6.66
N SER A 655 12.77 14.41 6.77
CA SER A 655 13.67 15.14 7.67
C SER A 655 13.66 14.54 9.07
N TYR A 656 14.84 14.45 9.68
CA TYR A 656 14.97 14.01 11.07
C TYR A 656 15.12 15.20 11.99
N HIS A 657 14.22 15.35 12.94
CA HIS A 657 14.33 16.39 13.96
C HIS A 657 14.77 15.75 15.28
N ASP A 658 15.92 16.22 15.77
CA ASP A 658 16.47 15.83 17.04
C ASP A 658 16.28 16.98 18.03
N VAL A 659 15.16 16.95 18.76
CA VAL A 659 14.85 17.94 19.80
C VAL A 659 15.89 17.98 20.91
N THR A 660 16.58 16.86 21.18
CA THR A 660 17.63 16.78 22.20
C THR A 660 18.88 17.53 21.73
N ARG A 661 19.25 17.38 20.45
CA ARG A 661 20.38 18.08 19.82
C ARG A 661 20.02 19.44 19.20
N ARG A 662 18.76 19.87 19.32
CA ARG A 662 18.19 21.09 18.72
C ARG A 662 18.52 21.22 17.23
N ALA A 663 18.34 20.14 16.48
CA ALA A 663 18.73 20.06 15.08
C ALA A 663 17.58 19.53 14.21
N ALA A 664 17.37 20.15 13.05
CA ALA A 664 16.56 19.61 11.97
C ALA A 664 17.51 19.22 10.82
N TYR A 665 17.61 17.93 10.53
CA TYR A 665 18.41 17.44 9.43
C TYR A 665 17.53 17.38 8.18
N GLU A 666 17.66 18.38 7.32
CA GLU A 666 16.91 18.47 6.05
C GLU A 666 17.71 17.90 4.88
N GLN A 667 18.99 17.59 5.08
CA GLN A 667 19.84 16.95 4.09
C GLN A 667 20.93 16.09 4.74
N ILE A 668 21.40 15.10 4.00
CA ILE A 668 22.57 14.30 4.34
C ILE A 668 23.71 14.61 3.35
N ARG A 669 24.95 14.57 3.84
CA ARG A 669 26.16 14.54 3.02
C ARG A 669 26.87 13.21 3.25
N ILE A 670 26.94 12.39 2.21
CA ILE A 670 27.51 11.05 2.25
C ILE A 670 28.83 11.05 1.49
N HIS A 671 29.88 10.63 2.17
CA HIS A 671 31.14 10.28 1.54
C HIS A 671 31.05 8.83 1.04
N VAL A 672 30.97 8.66 -0.28
CA VAL A 672 30.82 7.37 -0.96
C VAL A 672 32.19 6.82 -1.30
N ARG A 673 32.49 5.63 -0.77
CA ARG A 673 33.69 4.86 -1.11
C ARG A 673 33.29 3.48 -1.61
N ALA A 674 33.33 3.27 -2.91
CA ALA A 674 33.02 1.98 -3.54
C ALA A 674 34.26 1.38 -4.19
N VAL A 675 34.60 0.14 -3.82
CA VAL A 675 35.67 -0.61 -4.49
C VAL A 675 35.09 -1.26 -5.73
N LEU A 676 35.71 -0.98 -6.88
CA LEU A 676 35.25 -1.36 -8.21
C LEU A 676 36.12 -2.48 -8.79
N PRO A 677 35.55 -3.38 -9.62
CA PRO A 677 36.34 -4.34 -10.39
C PRO A 677 37.15 -3.62 -11.49
N PRO A 678 38.38 -4.06 -11.80
CA PRO A 678 39.25 -3.36 -12.77
C PRO A 678 38.63 -3.17 -14.17
N GLN A 679 37.71 -4.03 -14.56
CA GLN A 679 37.00 -4.01 -15.85
C GLN A 679 36.10 -2.78 -16.07
N VAL A 680 35.83 -1.97 -15.04
CA VAL A 680 35.06 -0.72 -15.19
C VAL A 680 35.92 0.53 -15.30
N ARG A 681 37.25 0.42 -15.26
CA ARG A 681 38.14 1.56 -15.51
C ARG A 681 37.89 2.15 -16.89
N GLY A 682 37.93 3.47 -16.99
CA GLY A 682 37.65 4.22 -18.20
C GLY A 682 36.18 4.22 -18.63
N ARG A 683 35.26 3.62 -17.86
CA ARG A 683 33.83 3.72 -18.13
C ARG A 683 33.25 5.00 -17.54
N GLN A 684 32.18 5.48 -18.16
CA GLN A 684 31.47 6.67 -17.71
C GLN A 684 30.71 6.40 -16.40
N LEU A 685 30.83 7.34 -15.46
CA LEU A 685 29.99 7.48 -14.29
C LEU A 685 28.80 8.38 -14.63
N THR A 686 27.60 7.90 -14.36
CA THR A 686 26.36 8.66 -14.50
C THR A 686 25.80 8.94 -13.11
N ILE A 687 25.47 10.19 -12.83
CA ILE A 687 24.84 10.61 -11.58
C ILE A 687 23.40 11.03 -11.88
N ALA A 688 22.47 10.19 -11.45
CA ALA A 688 21.04 10.42 -11.55
C ALA A 688 20.50 10.91 -10.20
N ARG A 689 19.67 11.94 -10.19
CA ARG A 689 19.01 12.47 -8.98
C ARG A 689 17.51 12.55 -9.22
N ALA A 690 16.73 12.23 -8.20
CA ALA A 690 15.29 12.24 -8.29
C ALA A 690 14.64 12.66 -6.96
N ASP A 691 13.56 13.41 -7.07
CA ASP A 691 12.58 13.65 -6.00
C ASP A 691 11.16 13.56 -6.58
N ALA A 692 10.13 13.94 -5.83
CA ALA A 692 8.74 13.87 -6.30
C ALA A 692 8.41 14.85 -7.45
N VAL A 693 9.25 15.83 -7.71
CA VAL A 693 9.01 16.95 -8.64
C VAL A 693 9.92 16.87 -9.86
N LYS A 694 11.17 16.43 -9.71
CA LYS A 694 12.17 16.48 -10.78
C LYS A 694 13.09 15.26 -10.80
N THR A 695 13.62 15.01 -11.98
CA THR A 695 14.75 14.12 -12.24
C THR A 695 15.83 14.86 -13.00
N THR A 696 17.09 14.54 -12.73
CA THR A 696 18.24 15.08 -13.46
C THR A 696 19.28 13.99 -13.62
N GLU A 697 19.93 13.94 -14.78
CA GLU A 697 21.05 13.06 -15.04
C GLU A 697 22.24 13.89 -15.52
N THR A 698 23.39 13.68 -14.90
CA THR A 698 24.62 14.41 -15.22
C THR A 698 25.78 13.44 -15.41
N ASP A 699 26.71 13.83 -16.29
CA ASP A 699 28.00 13.15 -16.43
C ASP A 699 28.82 13.34 -15.14
N GLY A 700 29.17 12.23 -14.51
CA GLY A 700 30.03 12.17 -13.33
C GLY A 700 31.52 12.04 -13.66
N GLY A 701 31.88 12.04 -14.94
CA GLY A 701 33.23 11.80 -15.43
C GLY A 701 33.50 10.32 -15.72
N HIS A 702 34.78 9.94 -15.74
CA HIS A 702 35.21 8.57 -16.01
C HIS A 702 35.80 7.94 -14.75
N ILE A 703 35.71 6.61 -14.66
CA ILE A 703 36.33 5.85 -13.57
C ILE A 703 37.84 5.73 -13.81
N ASP A 704 38.62 6.52 -13.09
CA ASP A 704 40.08 6.57 -13.26
C ASP A 704 40.85 5.45 -12.53
N GLY A 705 40.22 4.75 -11.58
CA GLY A 705 40.86 3.73 -10.76
C GLY A 705 39.93 2.64 -10.25
N ASP A 706 40.39 1.88 -9.25
CA ASP A 706 39.61 0.78 -8.64
C ASP A 706 38.71 1.22 -7.48
N VAL A 707 38.62 2.53 -7.24
CA VAL A 707 37.83 3.10 -6.16
C VAL A 707 37.07 4.30 -6.69
N LEU A 708 35.75 4.28 -6.53
CA LEU A 708 34.92 5.49 -6.60
C LEU A 708 34.95 6.14 -5.22
N ASP A 709 35.46 7.36 -5.15
CA ASP A 709 35.62 8.13 -3.91
C ASP A 709 35.08 9.55 -4.14
N MET A 710 33.92 9.85 -3.56
CA MET A 710 33.24 11.14 -3.80
C MET A 710 32.27 11.53 -2.70
N ASP A 711 32.01 12.84 -2.56
CA ASP A 711 30.98 13.36 -1.67
C ASP A 711 29.67 13.65 -2.41
N ILE A 712 28.55 13.25 -1.81
CA ILE A 712 27.22 13.49 -2.35
C ILE A 712 26.32 14.09 -1.27
N THR A 713 25.74 15.25 -1.57
CA THR A 713 24.66 15.82 -0.79
C THR A 713 23.31 15.36 -1.32
N ILE A 714 22.41 14.95 -0.43
CA ILE A 714 21.07 14.43 -0.72
C ILE A 714 20.08 15.16 0.20
N PRO A 715 19.19 16.01 -0.34
CA PRO A 715 18.06 16.58 0.39
C PRO A 715 17.11 15.49 0.92
N ASN A 716 16.31 15.83 1.91
CA ASN A 716 15.19 15.00 2.35
C ASN A 716 14.24 14.70 1.16
N MET A 717 13.54 13.57 1.24
CA MET A 717 12.58 13.12 0.23
C MET A 717 13.16 13.05 -1.19
N SER A 718 14.45 12.67 -1.30
CA SER A 718 15.15 12.58 -2.57
C SER A 718 16.17 11.44 -2.56
N GLY A 719 16.57 11.01 -3.76
CA GLY A 719 17.57 9.97 -3.93
C GLY A 719 18.54 10.26 -5.06
N VAL A 720 19.65 9.53 -5.02
CA VAL A 720 20.75 9.60 -5.98
C VAL A 720 21.08 8.18 -6.43
N SER A 721 21.28 8.01 -7.73
CA SER A 721 21.74 6.78 -8.35
C SER A 721 23.07 7.04 -9.05
N LEU A 722 24.07 6.23 -8.72
CA LEU A 722 25.40 6.24 -9.30
C LEU A 722 25.54 5.02 -10.19
N GLY A 723 25.47 5.23 -11.50
CA GLY A 723 25.60 4.18 -12.50
C GLY A 723 26.99 4.19 -13.13
N VAL A 724 27.62 3.03 -13.28
CA VAL A 724 28.82 2.88 -14.10
C VAL A 724 28.46 2.00 -15.29
N GLY A 725 28.67 2.50 -16.51
CA GLY A 725 28.22 1.87 -17.76
C GLY A 725 28.56 0.38 -17.91
N GLY A 726 27.72 -0.35 -18.65
CA GLY A 726 28.01 -1.72 -19.10
C GLY A 726 29.15 -1.76 -20.13
N ALA A 727 29.69 -2.95 -20.41
CA ALA A 727 30.69 -3.15 -21.46
C ALA A 727 30.04 -3.13 -22.85
#